data_AF-A0A1G6PVP6-F1
#
_entry.id   AF-A0A1G6PVP6-F1
#
_cell.length_a   1.000
_cell.length_b   1.000
_cell.length_c   1.000
_cell.angle_alpha   90.00
_cell.angle_beta   90.00
_cell.angle_gamma   90.00
#
_symmetry.space_group_name_H-M   'P 1'
#
loop_
_entity.id
_entity.type
_entity.pdbx_description
1 polymer ?
#
loop_
_entity_poly.entity_id
_entity_poly.type
_entity_poly.pdbx_seq_one_letter_code
_entity_poly.pdbx_strand_id
1 'polypeptide(L)'
;MVTFSDWLCARSDAELVALLSHRADLASPSPSTLLSLAARATSRASLQRATTALDAAHLMVLESVAVLDSLGEIVTTERVVAAIAAEPAIANDATTIPTLLEDLTDTALLWQSHPGIYRPAPGIEETLDAYPAGLGPALLPRDGRPDTAILQAPDAPAGARAILAALQWGPPVGRIPSASDSPTAAAIGWLIDRGFVRQVDAHHVMLPREIALDLRSGRTHRGLPPAPALPEPTLTQATIDAESARAAQEIVRRVAEVISTWQVAPAPALKAGGLGVRELRRLAQQLEVDELTTAFVVELALMTGLVTSDGADPASFAPTVEADEWLAADLPARWAALASAWCPSARAPWLVGSRDDRGALRSALEPELHRMWVPRLRSELLRVLAQAPRAAVHADAVVAVLTWRSPRSVPPHAAVVALLREANLLGITGAHSLAIGGHVLAAAPPLTVPDDATRLALAGSLTQTLPEAVDELLLQGDLTGIVPGRPTPELEALLTESTEVESRGAGVTVRFTAASVTRALDAGRTADELLTELTQHSRAAIPQPLDYLVHDAARRHGQVRLGVAASYVRVDDPVLLAGLVDDPKLASLGLFSLAPTVLAATAPAAQLLTALRERGLAPAMEDPDGNVVYADLRAAYVRLPTRRGRRAGQHSRSVDGSPERALSAPERTERLRGLVARLREQSHLTQARRTQGAPSLAAIPAASGTGGGPGTSDPLVALGLLREAAADGREVWLDMVGPAGGITRRRVRPLRIDAGRLRAVDVARESEITVAVHRVAGVEHVAESD
;
A
#
# COMPACT_ATOMS: atom_id res chain seq x y z
N MET A 1 35.17 -28.52 -4.16
CA MET A 1 34.36 -27.44 -4.74
C MET A 1 33.90 -26.52 -3.60
N VAL A 2 34.02 -25.20 -3.73
CA VAL A 2 33.56 -24.26 -2.68
C VAL A 2 32.04 -24.32 -2.60
N THR A 3 31.49 -24.35 -1.39
CA THR A 3 30.04 -24.35 -1.19
C THR A 3 29.46 -22.92 -1.15
N PHE A 4 28.15 -22.76 -1.34
CA PHE A 4 27.49 -21.46 -1.15
C PHE A 4 27.75 -20.91 0.27
N SER A 5 27.66 -21.77 1.28
CA SER A 5 27.89 -21.41 2.67
C SER A 5 29.32 -20.92 2.91
N ASP A 6 30.31 -21.62 2.37
CA ASP A 6 31.72 -21.23 2.45
C ASP A 6 31.99 -19.91 1.73
N TRP A 7 31.44 -19.76 0.52
CA TRP A 7 31.54 -18.54 -0.27
C TRP A 7 30.99 -17.33 0.50
N LEU A 8 29.80 -17.45 1.11
CA LEU A 8 29.19 -16.35 1.86
C LEU A 8 29.99 -16.03 3.14
N CYS A 9 30.51 -17.05 3.83
CA CYS A 9 31.34 -16.85 5.02
C CYS A 9 32.70 -16.21 4.71
N ALA A 10 33.20 -16.37 3.49
CA ALA A 10 34.47 -15.79 3.03
C ALA A 10 34.38 -14.32 2.60
N ARG A 11 33.17 -13.78 2.37
CA ARG A 11 32.95 -12.37 1.93
C ARG A 11 33.51 -11.34 2.90
N SER A 12 34.03 -10.22 2.42
CA SER A 12 34.55 -9.17 3.31
C SER A 12 33.47 -8.56 4.21
N ASP A 13 33.85 -7.91 5.31
CA ASP A 13 32.88 -7.26 6.21
C ASP A 13 32.09 -6.14 5.49
N ALA A 14 32.75 -5.43 4.56
CA ALA A 14 32.09 -4.42 3.73
C ALA A 14 31.03 -5.04 2.81
N GLU A 15 31.33 -6.16 2.16
CA GLU A 15 30.40 -6.92 1.34
C GLU A 15 29.22 -7.47 2.16
N LEU A 16 29.45 -7.96 3.37
CA LEU A 16 28.37 -8.44 4.25
C LEU A 16 27.45 -7.28 4.70
N VAL A 17 28.01 -6.09 4.95
CA VAL A 17 27.20 -4.89 5.24
C VAL A 17 26.38 -4.47 4.01
N ALA A 18 26.97 -4.53 2.81
CA ALA A 18 26.25 -4.26 1.57
C ALA A 18 25.10 -5.25 1.34
N LEU A 19 25.37 -6.56 1.51
CA LEU A 19 24.35 -7.61 1.44
C LEU A 19 23.20 -7.34 2.41
N LEU A 20 23.47 -7.05 3.68
CA LEU A 20 22.43 -6.78 4.68
C LEU A 20 21.68 -5.46 4.43
N SER A 21 22.32 -4.51 3.74
CA SER A 21 21.68 -3.24 3.34
C SER A 21 20.69 -3.45 2.19
N HIS A 22 21.07 -4.25 1.18
CA HIS A 22 20.19 -4.61 0.07
C HIS A 22 19.14 -5.65 0.46
N ARG A 23 19.45 -6.51 1.43
CA ARG A 23 18.61 -7.61 1.92
C ARG A 23 18.32 -7.48 3.41
N ALA A 24 17.54 -6.44 3.77
CA ALA A 24 17.15 -6.17 5.15
C ALA A 24 16.43 -7.35 5.84
N ASP A 25 15.79 -8.22 5.05
CA ASP A 25 15.12 -9.43 5.55
C ASP A 25 16.08 -10.49 6.12
N LEU A 26 17.38 -10.40 5.80
CA LEU A 26 18.42 -11.23 6.40
C LEU A 26 18.86 -10.71 7.78
N ALA A 27 18.64 -9.43 8.06
CA ALA A 27 19.05 -8.78 9.30
C ALA A 27 18.02 -8.92 10.43
N SER A 28 16.75 -9.24 10.12
CA SER A 28 15.66 -9.31 11.11
C SER A 28 14.87 -10.62 11.03
N PRO A 29 14.74 -11.40 12.13
CA PRO A 29 15.50 -11.29 13.39
C PRO A 29 17.01 -11.35 13.16
N SER A 30 17.85 -10.92 14.12
CA SER A 30 19.31 -10.96 13.95
C SER A 30 19.83 -12.39 13.81
N PRO A 31 20.66 -12.72 12.80
CA PRO A 31 21.29 -14.02 12.70
C PRO A 31 22.27 -14.25 13.85
N SER A 32 22.52 -15.52 14.19
CA SER A 32 23.42 -15.94 15.26
C SER A 32 24.88 -16.15 14.80
N THR A 33 25.09 -16.56 13.55
CA THR A 33 26.39 -16.89 12.95
C THR A 33 26.37 -16.59 11.45
N LEU A 34 27.53 -16.58 10.79
CA LEU A 34 27.59 -16.44 9.32
C LEU A 34 26.95 -17.64 8.59
N LEU A 35 27.02 -18.85 9.16
CA LEU A 35 26.34 -20.02 8.62
C LEU A 35 24.81 -19.90 8.73
N SER A 36 24.28 -19.35 9.83
CA SER A 36 22.84 -19.09 9.92
C SER A 36 22.39 -17.95 9.01
N LEU A 37 23.26 -16.96 8.74
CA LEU A 37 23.03 -15.97 7.68
C LEU A 37 22.96 -16.63 6.29
N ALA A 38 23.90 -17.51 5.93
CA ALA A 38 23.89 -18.25 4.66
C ALA A 38 22.63 -19.12 4.50
N ALA A 39 22.25 -19.85 5.54
CA ALA A 39 21.02 -20.66 5.54
C ALA A 39 19.74 -19.82 5.38
N ARG A 40 19.74 -18.59 5.90
CA ARG A 40 18.61 -17.65 5.72
C ARG A 40 18.57 -17.07 4.32
N ALA A 41 19.74 -16.79 3.73
CA ALA A 41 19.85 -16.31 2.36
C ALA A 41 19.22 -17.30 1.36
N THR A 42 19.36 -18.61 1.60
CA THR A 42 18.79 -19.70 0.77
C THR A 42 17.37 -20.13 1.14
N SER A 43 16.72 -19.46 2.09
CA SER A 43 15.34 -19.81 2.46
C SER A 43 14.33 -19.31 1.43
N ARG A 44 13.28 -20.10 1.14
CA ARG A 44 12.29 -19.77 0.11
C ARG A 44 11.65 -18.39 0.30
N ALA A 45 11.25 -18.03 1.52
CA ALA A 45 10.65 -16.73 1.82
C ALA A 45 11.60 -15.56 1.53
N SER A 46 12.89 -15.77 1.82
CA SER A 46 13.97 -14.81 1.63
C SER A 46 14.26 -14.62 0.13
N LEU A 47 14.47 -15.71 -0.60
CA LEU A 47 14.67 -15.70 -2.05
C LEU A 47 13.45 -15.15 -2.80
N GLN A 48 12.23 -15.46 -2.37
CA GLN A 48 11.01 -14.93 -2.99
C GLN A 48 10.91 -13.42 -2.82
N ARG A 49 11.24 -12.87 -1.63
CA ARG A 49 11.26 -11.42 -1.42
C ARG A 49 12.30 -10.73 -2.30
N ALA A 50 13.51 -11.29 -2.36
CA ALA A 50 14.59 -10.73 -3.15
C ALA A 50 14.29 -10.78 -4.66
N THR A 51 13.85 -11.92 -5.19
CA THR A 51 13.44 -12.05 -6.60
C THR A 51 12.25 -11.16 -6.96
N THR A 52 11.34 -10.91 -6.02
CA THR A 52 10.20 -9.99 -6.22
C THR A 52 10.64 -8.52 -6.35
N ALA A 53 11.79 -8.16 -5.79
CA ALA A 53 12.35 -6.81 -5.85
C ALA A 53 13.26 -6.57 -7.07
N LEU A 54 13.58 -7.61 -7.86
CA LEU A 54 14.39 -7.47 -9.06
C LEU A 54 13.60 -6.76 -10.16
N ASP A 55 14.29 -5.93 -10.93
CA ASP A 55 13.79 -5.47 -12.22
C ASP A 55 13.88 -6.57 -13.29
N ALA A 56 13.35 -6.29 -14.47
CA ALA A 56 13.28 -7.22 -15.58
C ALA A 56 14.66 -7.61 -16.12
N ALA A 57 15.66 -6.73 -16.08
CA ALA A 57 17.00 -7.04 -16.55
C ALA A 57 17.72 -8.00 -15.60
N HIS A 58 17.68 -7.72 -14.30
CA HIS A 58 18.21 -8.60 -13.26
C HIS A 58 17.52 -9.97 -13.25
N LEU A 59 16.20 -9.99 -13.37
CA LEU A 59 15.44 -11.26 -13.40
C LEU A 59 15.83 -12.10 -14.62
N MET A 60 15.98 -11.50 -15.81
CA MET A 60 16.44 -12.24 -17.00
C MET A 60 17.87 -12.77 -16.86
N VAL A 61 18.80 -12.02 -16.27
CA VAL A 61 20.16 -12.51 -16.00
C VAL A 61 20.13 -13.69 -15.03
N LEU A 62 19.34 -13.59 -13.95
CA LEU A 62 19.16 -14.67 -12.98
C LEU A 62 18.54 -15.93 -13.61
N GLU A 63 17.49 -15.78 -14.42
CA GLU A 63 16.87 -16.87 -15.17
C GLU A 63 17.86 -17.52 -16.13
N SER A 64 18.65 -16.71 -16.84
CA SER A 64 19.68 -17.22 -17.75
C SER A 64 20.73 -18.05 -17.01
N VAL A 65 21.26 -17.56 -15.88
CA VAL A 65 22.24 -18.32 -15.10
C VAL A 65 21.63 -19.61 -14.54
N ALA A 66 20.41 -19.56 -14.02
CA ALA A 66 19.73 -20.75 -13.50
C ALA A 66 19.48 -21.81 -14.59
N VAL A 67 19.04 -21.38 -15.77
CA VAL A 67 18.85 -22.28 -16.92
C VAL A 67 20.17 -22.93 -17.33
N LEU A 68 21.26 -22.16 -17.45
CA LEU A 68 22.55 -22.69 -17.90
C LEU A 68 23.18 -23.63 -16.86
N ASP A 69 23.13 -23.27 -15.57
CA ASP A 69 23.63 -24.12 -14.47
C ASP A 69 22.87 -25.45 -14.40
N SER A 70 21.54 -25.44 -14.60
CA SER A 70 20.72 -26.66 -14.59
C SER A 70 21.08 -27.67 -15.69
N LEU A 71 21.77 -27.22 -16.75
CA LEU A 71 22.25 -28.06 -17.84
C LEU A 71 23.66 -28.61 -17.58
N GLY A 72 24.27 -28.24 -16.44
CA GLY A 72 25.66 -28.55 -16.13
C GLY A 72 26.65 -27.74 -16.96
N GLU A 73 26.24 -26.64 -17.59
CA GLU A 73 27.15 -25.76 -18.32
C GLU A 73 28.02 -24.93 -17.35
N ILE A 74 29.26 -24.64 -17.73
CA ILE A 74 30.10 -23.68 -17.02
C ILE A 74 29.59 -22.28 -17.35
N VAL A 75 28.97 -21.62 -16.37
CA VAL A 75 28.35 -20.31 -16.58
C VAL A 75 29.35 -19.18 -16.32
N THR A 76 30.03 -18.74 -17.39
CA THR A 76 30.89 -17.54 -17.37
C THR A 76 30.13 -16.29 -17.83
N THR A 77 30.71 -15.11 -17.59
CA THR A 77 30.16 -13.83 -18.09
C THR A 77 29.93 -13.87 -19.61
N GLU A 78 30.90 -14.36 -20.39
CA GLU A 78 30.81 -14.47 -21.85
C GLU A 78 29.67 -15.40 -22.27
N ARG A 79 29.47 -16.49 -21.52
CA ARG A 79 28.40 -17.45 -21.80
C ARG A 79 27.02 -16.84 -21.56
N VAL A 80 26.85 -16.06 -20.49
CA VAL A 80 25.61 -15.32 -20.18
C VAL A 80 25.36 -14.22 -21.23
N VAL A 81 26.40 -13.48 -21.61
CA VAL A 81 26.31 -12.49 -22.70
C VAL A 81 25.84 -13.15 -23.99
N ALA A 82 26.44 -14.28 -24.39
CA ALA A 82 26.03 -15.03 -25.57
C ALA A 82 24.59 -15.60 -25.45
N ALA A 83 24.14 -15.91 -24.23
CA ALA A 83 22.79 -16.42 -24.00
C ALA A 83 21.70 -15.33 -24.11
N ILE A 84 22.02 -14.08 -23.77
CA ILE A 84 21.06 -12.99 -23.68
C ILE A 84 21.11 -12.07 -24.90
N ALA A 85 22.29 -11.79 -25.46
CA ALA A 85 22.44 -10.82 -26.53
C ALA A 85 21.72 -11.24 -27.83
N ALA A 86 20.93 -10.32 -28.40
CA ALA A 86 20.60 -10.36 -29.83
C ALA A 86 21.83 -9.95 -30.65
N GLU A 87 21.78 -10.19 -31.97
CA GLU A 87 22.80 -9.82 -32.96
C GLU A 87 23.61 -8.54 -32.62
N PRO A 88 24.91 -8.48 -33.01
CA PRO A 88 25.90 -7.52 -32.50
C PRO A 88 25.55 -6.02 -32.64
N ALA A 89 24.48 -5.65 -33.34
CA ALA A 89 24.01 -4.27 -33.49
C ALA A 89 23.25 -3.70 -32.26
N ILE A 90 22.80 -4.53 -31.32
CA ILE A 90 22.11 -4.10 -30.08
C ILE A 90 23.03 -4.30 -28.85
N ALA A 91 24.31 -4.63 -29.07
CA ALA A 91 25.34 -4.79 -28.04
C ALA A 91 25.82 -3.44 -27.44
N ASN A 92 24.91 -2.49 -27.23
CA ASN A 92 25.25 -1.12 -26.82
C ASN A 92 25.56 -0.93 -25.33
N ASP A 93 25.90 -2.01 -24.61
CA ASP A 93 26.72 -1.89 -23.41
C ASP A 93 27.34 -3.24 -23.04
N ALA A 94 28.59 -3.48 -23.46
CA ALA A 94 29.33 -4.70 -23.11
C ALA A 94 29.51 -4.89 -21.58
N THR A 95 29.24 -3.83 -20.80
CA THR A 95 29.35 -3.74 -19.34
C THR A 95 28.04 -4.02 -18.60
N THR A 96 26.87 -3.87 -19.23
CA THR A 96 25.58 -3.99 -18.53
C THR A 96 25.38 -5.39 -17.92
N ILE A 97 25.55 -6.47 -18.69
CA ILE A 97 25.40 -7.84 -18.17
C ILE A 97 26.41 -8.15 -17.06
N PRO A 98 27.72 -7.83 -17.21
CA PRO A 98 28.68 -7.93 -16.11
C PRO A 98 28.22 -7.23 -14.82
N THR A 99 27.74 -5.98 -14.89
CA THR A 99 27.23 -5.25 -13.73
C THR A 99 26.02 -5.94 -13.10
N LEU A 100 25.06 -6.40 -13.90
CA LEU A 100 23.90 -7.14 -13.40
C LEU A 100 24.28 -8.45 -12.69
N LEU A 101 25.32 -9.15 -13.18
CA LEU A 101 25.86 -10.35 -12.54
C LEU A 101 26.51 -10.02 -11.18
N GLU A 102 27.22 -8.90 -11.09
CA GLU A 102 27.81 -8.39 -9.84
C GLU A 102 26.72 -7.99 -8.85
N ASP A 103 25.70 -7.23 -9.26
CA ASP A 103 24.56 -6.84 -8.42
C ASP A 103 23.80 -8.06 -7.84
N LEU A 104 23.58 -9.08 -8.67
CA LEU A 104 22.98 -10.36 -8.24
C LEU A 104 23.89 -11.16 -7.30
N THR A 105 25.20 -11.03 -7.46
CA THR A 105 26.20 -11.63 -6.56
C THR A 105 26.23 -10.89 -5.22
N ASP A 106 26.14 -9.56 -5.23
CA ASP A 106 26.10 -8.73 -4.04
C ASP A 106 24.86 -8.97 -3.19
N THR A 107 23.73 -9.25 -3.83
CA THR A 107 22.48 -9.66 -3.17
C THR A 107 22.44 -11.15 -2.80
N ALA A 108 23.51 -11.91 -3.07
CA ALA A 108 23.61 -13.35 -2.83
C ALA A 108 22.49 -14.17 -3.48
N LEU A 109 21.98 -13.70 -4.63
CA LEU A 109 21.08 -14.45 -5.51
C LEU A 109 21.86 -15.29 -6.52
N LEU A 110 23.05 -14.80 -6.89
CA LEU A 110 24.12 -15.58 -7.51
C LEU A 110 25.29 -15.70 -6.54
N TRP A 111 26.12 -16.71 -6.78
CA TRP A 111 27.41 -16.88 -6.09
C TRP A 111 28.44 -17.42 -7.07
N GLN A 112 29.71 -17.30 -6.72
CA GLN A 112 30.81 -17.77 -7.56
C GLN A 112 31.40 -19.04 -6.96
N SER A 113 31.26 -20.16 -7.66
CA SER A 113 31.86 -21.45 -7.25
C SER A 113 33.38 -21.44 -7.37
N HIS A 114 33.85 -20.72 -8.39
CA HIS A 114 35.23 -20.32 -8.63
C HIS A 114 35.19 -18.90 -9.20
N PRO A 115 36.28 -18.11 -9.10
CA PRO A 115 36.33 -16.78 -9.70
C PRO A 115 35.89 -16.80 -11.17
N GLY A 116 34.82 -16.05 -11.49
CA GLY A 116 34.24 -15.96 -12.84
C GLY A 116 33.28 -17.08 -13.25
N ILE A 117 32.99 -18.06 -12.39
CA ILE A 117 32.01 -19.13 -12.64
C ILE A 117 30.80 -18.93 -11.71
N TYR A 118 29.70 -18.46 -12.29
CA TYR A 118 28.47 -18.10 -11.57
C TYR A 118 27.55 -19.30 -11.38
N ARG A 119 26.89 -19.37 -10.24
CA ARG A 119 25.83 -20.34 -9.95
C ARG A 119 24.66 -19.64 -9.24
N PRO A 120 23.41 -20.09 -9.44
CA PRO A 120 22.28 -19.58 -8.67
C PRO A 120 22.43 -19.97 -7.19
N ALA A 121 21.94 -19.11 -6.29
CA ALA A 121 21.86 -19.47 -4.88
C ALA A 121 20.96 -20.72 -4.69
N PRO A 122 21.32 -21.65 -3.78
CA PRO A 122 20.52 -22.85 -3.55
C PRO A 122 19.05 -22.53 -3.25
N GLY A 123 18.14 -23.11 -4.03
CA GLY A 123 16.69 -22.90 -3.90
C GLY A 123 16.09 -21.83 -4.82
N ILE A 124 16.89 -21.10 -5.62
CA ILE A 124 16.40 -20.10 -6.59
C ILE A 124 15.45 -20.71 -7.63
N GLU A 125 15.73 -21.91 -8.13
CA GLU A 125 14.87 -22.55 -9.13
C GLU A 125 13.43 -22.76 -8.64
N GLU A 126 13.22 -22.85 -7.31
CA GLU A 126 11.90 -22.99 -6.72
C GLU A 126 11.12 -21.67 -6.61
N THR A 127 11.82 -20.54 -6.75
CA THR A 127 11.23 -19.20 -6.64
C THR A 127 11.00 -18.54 -7.99
N LEU A 128 11.67 -19.01 -9.04
CA LEU A 128 11.43 -18.65 -10.43
C LEU A 128 10.10 -19.23 -10.94
N ASP A 129 9.66 -18.75 -12.10
CA ASP A 129 8.43 -19.26 -12.72
C ASP A 129 8.61 -20.70 -13.20
N ALA A 130 7.50 -21.40 -13.48
CA ALA A 130 7.54 -22.81 -13.90
C ALA A 130 8.39 -23.05 -15.15
N TYR A 131 8.54 -22.02 -15.99
CA TYR A 131 9.30 -22.04 -17.23
C TYR A 131 10.23 -20.80 -17.29
N PRO A 132 11.36 -20.79 -16.55
CA PRO A 132 12.29 -19.66 -16.57
C PRO A 132 12.78 -19.40 -18.00
N ALA A 133 12.85 -18.14 -18.42
CA ALA A 133 13.13 -17.76 -19.81
C ALA A 133 12.18 -18.38 -20.87
N GLY A 134 10.98 -18.83 -20.47
CA GLY A 134 10.05 -19.57 -21.32
C GLY A 134 10.56 -20.96 -21.73
N LEU A 135 11.55 -21.50 -21.04
CA LEU A 135 12.13 -22.81 -21.32
C LEU A 135 11.46 -23.89 -20.48
N GLY A 136 11.15 -25.02 -21.11
CA GLY A 136 10.59 -26.19 -20.43
C GLY A 136 11.52 -26.80 -19.38
N PRO A 137 11.13 -27.93 -18.78
CA PRO A 137 12.04 -28.72 -17.96
C PRO A 137 13.17 -29.32 -18.81
N ALA A 138 14.26 -29.68 -18.14
CA ALA A 138 15.37 -30.43 -18.73
C ALA A 138 14.94 -31.86 -19.11
N LEU A 139 15.63 -32.45 -20.09
CA LEU A 139 15.51 -33.86 -20.45
C LEU A 139 16.00 -34.75 -19.30
N LEU A 140 15.40 -35.93 -19.15
CA LEU A 140 15.94 -36.92 -18.22
C LEU A 140 17.15 -37.62 -18.86
N PRO A 141 18.09 -38.16 -18.05
CA PRO A 141 19.30 -38.82 -18.57
C PRO A 141 19.06 -39.97 -19.55
N ARG A 142 17.83 -40.50 -19.65
CA ARG A 142 17.45 -41.59 -20.56
C ARG A 142 16.88 -41.11 -21.91
N ASP A 143 16.56 -39.82 -22.03
CA ASP A 143 15.69 -39.35 -23.12
C ASP A 143 16.44 -39.05 -24.42
N GLY A 144 17.75 -38.81 -24.38
CA GLY A 144 18.58 -38.56 -25.57
C GLY A 144 18.22 -37.27 -26.31
N ARG A 145 19.22 -36.49 -26.73
CA ARG A 145 18.99 -35.25 -27.47
C ARG A 145 18.84 -35.55 -28.97
N PRO A 146 17.72 -35.19 -29.64
CA PRO A 146 17.60 -35.40 -31.08
C PRO A 146 18.46 -34.41 -31.87
N ASP A 147 18.96 -34.85 -33.03
CA ASP A 147 19.67 -33.96 -33.96
C ASP A 147 18.66 -33.03 -34.67
N THR A 148 18.82 -31.73 -34.47
CA THR A 148 17.97 -30.71 -35.09
C THR A 148 18.07 -30.69 -36.62
N ALA A 149 19.13 -31.24 -37.21
CA ALA A 149 19.27 -31.38 -38.67
C ALA A 149 18.14 -32.23 -39.29
N ILE A 150 17.53 -33.13 -38.50
CA ILE A 150 16.41 -33.98 -38.93
C ILE A 150 15.19 -33.15 -39.34
N LEU A 151 15.03 -31.91 -38.83
CA LEU A 151 13.94 -31.02 -39.22
C LEU A 151 14.02 -30.54 -40.68
N GLN A 152 15.16 -30.76 -41.35
CA GLN A 152 15.37 -30.43 -42.77
C GLN A 152 15.20 -31.65 -43.69
N ALA A 153 14.90 -32.83 -43.13
CA ALA A 153 14.73 -34.03 -43.91
C ALA A 153 13.46 -33.97 -44.78
N PRO A 154 13.46 -34.59 -45.98
CA PRO A 154 12.32 -34.53 -46.91
C PRO A 154 11.05 -35.23 -46.37
N ASP A 155 11.19 -36.11 -45.37
CA ASP A 155 10.10 -36.78 -44.66
C ASP A 155 9.53 -35.96 -43.48
N ALA A 156 10.12 -34.80 -43.14
CA ALA A 156 9.64 -33.95 -42.06
C ALA A 156 8.28 -33.31 -42.42
N PRO A 157 7.24 -33.46 -41.59
CA PRO A 157 5.94 -32.82 -41.83
C PRO A 157 6.06 -31.29 -41.93
N ALA A 158 5.39 -30.69 -42.91
CA ALA A 158 5.46 -29.24 -43.15
C ALA A 158 5.15 -28.37 -41.92
N GLY A 159 4.28 -28.85 -41.02
CA GLY A 159 3.90 -28.18 -39.78
C GLY A 159 4.89 -28.32 -38.61
N ALA A 160 5.83 -29.26 -38.65
CA ALA A 160 6.71 -29.57 -37.52
C ALA A 160 7.58 -28.37 -37.09
N ARG A 161 8.20 -27.69 -38.06
CA ARG A 161 9.00 -26.47 -37.81
C ARG A 161 8.16 -25.31 -37.28
N ALA A 162 6.93 -25.15 -37.79
CA ALA A 162 6.03 -24.10 -37.33
C ALA A 162 5.59 -24.32 -35.88
N ILE A 163 5.32 -25.57 -35.49
CA ILE A 163 4.99 -25.94 -34.11
C ILE A 163 6.18 -25.65 -33.19
N LEU A 164 7.39 -26.10 -33.54
CA LEU A 164 8.58 -25.83 -32.74
C LEU A 164 8.87 -24.33 -32.65
N ALA A 165 8.74 -23.57 -33.73
CA ALA A 165 8.92 -22.11 -33.72
C ALA A 165 7.90 -21.39 -32.82
N ALA A 166 6.66 -21.89 -32.73
CA ALA A 166 5.64 -21.35 -31.83
C ALA A 166 5.95 -21.66 -30.35
N LEU A 167 6.44 -22.85 -30.06
CA LEU A 167 6.79 -23.28 -28.70
C LEU A 167 8.13 -22.72 -28.22
N GLN A 168 9.07 -22.47 -29.14
CA GLN A 168 10.45 -22.21 -28.74
C GLN A 168 10.59 -20.94 -27.91
N TRP A 169 9.82 -19.86 -28.13
CA TRP A 169 9.91 -18.60 -27.34
C TRP A 169 8.68 -18.34 -26.46
N GLY A 170 7.57 -19.04 -26.72
CA GLY A 170 6.33 -18.92 -25.97
C GLY A 170 6.32 -19.80 -24.72
N PRO A 171 5.17 -20.04 -24.08
CA PRO A 171 5.08 -21.12 -23.10
C PRO A 171 5.51 -22.42 -23.80
N PRO A 172 6.36 -23.25 -23.18
CA PRO A 172 6.91 -24.45 -23.82
C PRO A 172 5.87 -25.57 -23.96
N VAL A 173 4.57 -25.27 -23.75
CA VAL A 173 3.46 -26.23 -23.76
C VAL A 173 2.55 -25.93 -24.95
N GLY A 174 2.27 -26.94 -25.76
CA GLY A 174 1.36 -26.88 -26.90
C GLY A 174 0.17 -27.81 -26.71
N ARG A 175 -1.00 -27.44 -27.24
CA ARG A 175 -2.19 -28.28 -27.20
C ARG A 175 -2.23 -29.24 -28.40
N ILE A 176 -2.51 -30.51 -28.14
CA ILE A 176 -2.74 -31.54 -29.15
C ILE A 176 -4.17 -31.36 -29.70
N PRO A 177 -4.37 -31.26 -31.03
CA PRO A 177 -5.70 -31.20 -31.62
C PRO A 177 -6.55 -32.42 -31.27
N SER A 178 -7.84 -32.21 -30.99
CA SER A 178 -8.77 -33.32 -30.70
C SER A 178 -9.07 -34.19 -31.94
N ALA A 179 -8.82 -33.68 -33.15
CA ALA A 179 -8.96 -34.41 -34.40
C ALA A 179 -7.63 -35.11 -34.75
N SER A 180 -7.59 -36.43 -34.55
CA SER A 180 -6.42 -37.29 -34.77
C SER A 180 -5.91 -37.29 -36.20
N ASP A 181 -6.78 -37.03 -37.19
CA ASP A 181 -6.43 -37.03 -38.62
C ASP A 181 -5.96 -35.66 -39.15
N SER A 182 -5.76 -34.68 -38.26
CA SER A 182 -5.29 -33.35 -38.69
C SER A 182 -3.79 -33.38 -39.06
N PRO A 183 -3.35 -32.60 -40.08
CA PRO A 183 -1.93 -32.46 -40.41
C PRO A 183 -1.08 -32.00 -39.22
N THR A 184 -1.67 -31.21 -38.32
CA THR A 184 -1.05 -30.77 -37.06
C THR A 184 -0.87 -31.94 -36.09
N ALA A 185 -1.86 -32.82 -35.92
CA ALA A 185 -1.72 -34.01 -35.08
C ALA A 185 -0.64 -34.96 -35.62
N ALA A 186 -0.57 -35.16 -36.94
CA ALA A 186 0.50 -35.94 -37.58
C ALA A 186 1.89 -35.33 -37.35
N ALA A 187 2.03 -34.00 -37.46
CA ALA A 187 3.27 -33.30 -37.17
C ALA A 187 3.69 -33.41 -35.70
N ILE A 188 2.74 -33.32 -34.75
CA ILE A 188 2.99 -33.52 -33.32
C ILE A 188 3.41 -34.96 -33.04
N GLY A 189 2.73 -35.96 -33.61
CA GLY A 189 3.10 -37.36 -33.47
C GLY A 189 4.53 -37.62 -33.93
N TRP A 190 4.90 -37.10 -35.11
CA TRP A 190 6.27 -37.20 -35.63
C TRP A 190 7.30 -36.52 -34.70
N LEU A 191 6.98 -35.37 -34.11
CA LEU A 191 7.86 -34.68 -33.16
C LEU A 191 8.03 -35.46 -31.85
N ILE A 192 6.99 -36.16 -31.39
CA ILE A 192 7.06 -37.05 -30.22
C ILE A 192 7.95 -38.25 -30.53
N ASP A 193 7.71 -38.92 -31.67
CA ASP A 193 8.44 -40.12 -32.10
C ASP A 193 9.94 -39.86 -32.26
N ARG A 194 10.31 -38.64 -32.68
CA ARG A 194 11.70 -38.22 -32.85
C ARG A 194 12.29 -37.55 -31.60
N GLY A 195 11.56 -37.49 -30.49
CA GLY A 195 12.04 -36.96 -29.21
C GLY A 195 12.16 -35.44 -29.12
N PHE A 196 11.57 -34.68 -30.06
CA PHE A 196 11.60 -33.21 -30.05
C PHE A 196 10.67 -32.61 -28.98
N VAL A 197 9.53 -33.25 -28.73
CA VAL A 197 8.55 -32.83 -27.71
C VAL A 197 8.09 -34.03 -26.90
N ARG A 198 7.70 -33.81 -25.65
CA ARG A 198 7.18 -34.85 -24.76
C ARG A 198 5.69 -34.66 -24.53
N GLN A 199 4.92 -35.73 -24.66
CA GLN A 199 3.53 -35.72 -24.24
C GLN A 199 3.44 -35.65 -22.71
N VAL A 200 2.74 -34.64 -22.19
CA VAL A 200 2.55 -34.43 -20.74
C VAL A 200 1.24 -35.06 -20.28
N ASP A 201 0.19 -34.94 -21.11
CA ASP A 201 -1.11 -35.55 -20.90
C ASP A 201 -1.81 -35.83 -22.25
N ALA A 202 -3.06 -36.28 -22.22
CA ALA A 202 -3.82 -36.61 -23.43
C ALA A 202 -4.05 -35.42 -24.40
N HIS A 203 -3.84 -34.19 -23.94
CA HIS A 203 -4.14 -32.95 -24.66
C HIS A 203 -2.97 -31.99 -24.79
N HIS A 204 -1.81 -32.27 -24.17
CA HIS A 204 -0.67 -31.36 -24.17
C HIS A 204 0.66 -32.04 -24.48
N VAL A 205 1.47 -31.35 -25.28
CA VAL A 205 2.90 -31.63 -25.48
C VAL A 205 3.74 -30.51 -24.89
N MET A 206 4.98 -30.83 -24.56
CA MET A 206 5.93 -29.87 -24.00
C MET A 206 7.28 -29.98 -24.69
N LEU A 207 7.89 -28.83 -24.98
CA LEU A 207 9.22 -28.69 -25.55
C LEU A 207 10.28 -28.68 -24.43
N PRO A 208 11.18 -29.68 -24.38
CA PRO A 208 12.29 -29.69 -23.44
C PRO A 208 13.28 -28.53 -23.67
N ARG A 209 13.91 -28.09 -22.59
CA ARG A 209 14.80 -26.92 -22.55
C ARG A 209 16.00 -27.00 -23.48
N GLU A 210 16.66 -28.14 -23.55
CA GLU A 210 17.85 -28.39 -24.36
C GLU A 210 17.53 -28.20 -25.85
N ILE A 211 16.38 -28.72 -26.27
CA ILE A 211 15.92 -28.63 -27.65
C ILE A 211 15.49 -27.19 -27.96
N ALA A 212 14.77 -26.53 -27.04
CA ALA A 212 14.43 -25.12 -27.19
C ALA A 212 15.69 -24.23 -27.31
N LEU A 213 16.75 -24.50 -26.53
CA LEU A 213 18.01 -23.77 -26.64
C LEU A 213 18.73 -24.00 -27.97
N ASP A 214 18.74 -25.22 -28.51
CA ASP A 214 19.29 -25.45 -29.86
C ASP A 214 18.55 -24.63 -30.91
N LEU A 215 17.21 -24.65 -30.85
CA LEU A 215 16.35 -23.88 -31.75
C LEU A 215 16.56 -22.36 -31.58
N ARG A 216 16.96 -21.92 -30.39
CA ARG A 216 17.31 -20.52 -30.08
C ARG A 216 18.80 -20.20 -30.32
N SER A 217 19.60 -21.15 -30.81
CA SER A 217 21.06 -21.02 -30.99
C SER A 217 21.81 -20.73 -29.68
N GLY A 218 21.47 -21.42 -28.60
CA GLY A 218 22.09 -21.29 -27.28
C GLY A 218 21.59 -20.09 -26.46
N ARG A 219 20.55 -19.38 -26.94
CA ARG A 219 19.99 -18.18 -26.30
C ARG A 219 18.86 -18.47 -25.33
N THR A 220 18.94 -17.90 -24.14
CA THR A 220 17.89 -17.93 -23.11
C THR A 220 16.86 -16.82 -23.38
N HIS A 221 17.29 -15.62 -23.74
CA HIS A 221 16.41 -14.48 -24.01
C HIS A 221 16.65 -13.89 -25.40
N ARG A 222 15.72 -13.03 -25.87
CA ARG A 222 15.87 -12.32 -27.16
C ARG A 222 16.78 -11.09 -27.08
N GLY A 223 17.20 -10.70 -25.88
CA GLY A 223 17.81 -9.42 -25.59
C GLY A 223 17.35 -8.95 -24.20
N LEU A 224 18.13 -8.05 -23.60
CA LEU A 224 17.68 -7.36 -22.39
C LEU A 224 16.45 -6.49 -22.71
N PRO A 225 15.46 -6.41 -21.81
CA PRO A 225 14.30 -5.59 -22.03
C PRO A 225 14.71 -4.12 -21.84
N PRO A 226 14.53 -3.24 -22.83
CA PRO A 226 14.86 -1.84 -22.66
C PRO A 226 13.98 -1.23 -21.56
N ALA A 227 14.55 -0.29 -20.80
CA ALA A 227 13.77 0.51 -19.88
C ALA A 227 12.67 1.26 -20.67
N PRO A 228 11.40 1.22 -20.24
CA PRO A 228 10.33 1.92 -20.94
C PRO A 228 10.61 3.42 -21.00
N ALA A 229 10.46 4.00 -22.19
CA ALA A 229 10.60 5.43 -22.37
C ALA A 229 9.42 6.16 -21.71
N LEU A 230 9.73 7.17 -20.91
CA LEU A 230 8.74 8.11 -20.37
C LEU A 230 8.50 9.26 -21.36
N PRO A 231 7.32 9.91 -21.32
CA PRO A 231 7.02 11.02 -22.21
C PRO A 231 7.98 12.20 -22.03
N GLU A 232 8.25 12.93 -23.11
CA GLU A 232 9.09 14.12 -23.09
C GLU A 232 8.41 15.31 -22.40
N PRO A 233 9.20 16.23 -21.81
CA PRO A 233 8.66 17.41 -21.13
C PRO A 233 7.99 18.37 -22.13
N THR A 234 6.68 18.49 -22.03
CA THR A 234 5.83 19.33 -22.91
C THR A 234 5.07 20.43 -22.16
N LEU A 235 5.03 20.35 -20.82
CA LEU A 235 4.26 21.25 -19.97
C LEU A 235 5.13 22.37 -19.41
N THR A 236 4.49 23.49 -19.05
CA THR A 236 5.15 24.55 -18.28
C THR A 236 4.94 24.32 -16.79
N GLN A 237 5.90 24.76 -15.96
CA GLN A 237 5.77 24.66 -14.51
C GLN A 237 4.54 25.44 -14.00
N ALA A 238 4.28 26.62 -14.58
CA ALA A 238 3.14 27.46 -14.22
C ALA A 238 1.79 26.76 -14.44
N THR A 239 1.63 26.00 -15.54
CA THR A 239 0.40 25.21 -15.79
C THR A 239 0.22 24.12 -14.73
N ILE A 240 1.29 23.40 -14.40
CA ILE A 240 1.27 22.32 -13.41
C ILE A 240 0.89 22.88 -12.04
N ASP A 241 1.56 23.97 -11.63
CA ASP A 241 1.34 24.60 -10.34
C ASP A 241 -0.06 25.18 -10.21
N ALA A 242 -0.59 25.82 -11.25
CA ALA A 242 -1.95 26.36 -11.25
C ALA A 242 -3.02 25.26 -11.11
N GLU A 243 -2.88 24.15 -11.84
CA GLU A 243 -3.81 23.02 -11.70
C GLU A 243 -3.70 22.32 -10.34
N SER A 244 -2.46 22.15 -9.87
CA SER A 244 -2.16 21.57 -8.55
C SER A 244 -2.77 22.40 -7.43
N ALA A 245 -2.57 23.72 -7.44
CA ALA A 245 -3.09 24.64 -6.44
C ALA A 245 -4.62 24.67 -6.43
N ARG A 246 -5.26 24.69 -7.61
CA ARG A 246 -6.72 24.62 -7.74
C ARG A 246 -7.28 23.32 -7.16
N ALA A 247 -6.66 22.18 -7.46
CA ALA A 247 -7.08 20.89 -6.90
C ALA A 247 -6.90 20.84 -5.38
N ALA A 248 -5.77 21.35 -4.86
CA ALA A 248 -5.48 21.45 -3.44
C ALA A 248 -6.51 22.31 -2.68
N GLN A 249 -6.92 23.46 -3.25
CA GLN A 249 -7.99 24.29 -2.69
C GLN A 249 -9.32 23.55 -2.64
N GLU A 250 -9.70 22.91 -3.75
CA GLU A 250 -11.00 22.26 -3.87
C GLU A 250 -11.13 21.03 -2.95
N ILE A 251 -10.06 20.25 -2.78
CA ILE A 251 -10.10 19.09 -1.87
C ILE A 251 -10.18 19.50 -0.40
N VAL A 252 -9.47 20.56 0.01
CA VAL A 252 -9.57 21.12 1.38
C VAL A 252 -10.99 21.63 1.62
N ARG A 253 -11.56 22.38 0.66
CA ARG A 253 -12.94 22.88 0.75
C ARG A 253 -13.94 21.75 0.93
N ARG A 254 -13.86 20.70 0.12
CA ARG A 254 -14.77 19.54 0.20
C ARG A 254 -14.67 18.79 1.52
N VAL A 255 -13.46 18.60 2.05
CA VAL A 255 -13.28 17.96 3.37
C VAL A 255 -13.88 18.83 4.48
N ALA A 256 -13.69 20.15 4.43
CA ALA A 256 -14.31 21.08 5.38
C ALA A 256 -15.85 21.02 5.32
N GLU A 257 -16.43 20.94 4.12
CA GLU A 257 -17.88 20.83 3.93
C GLU A 257 -18.45 19.51 4.51
N VAL A 258 -17.74 18.39 4.36
CA VAL A 258 -18.11 17.12 5.02
C VAL A 258 -18.12 17.28 6.54
N ILE A 259 -17.09 17.92 7.12
CA ILE A 259 -16.99 18.16 8.56
C ILE A 259 -18.17 19.01 9.05
N SER A 260 -18.45 20.14 8.39
CA SER A 260 -19.56 21.03 8.75
C SER A 260 -20.91 20.31 8.67
N THR A 261 -21.12 19.50 7.64
CA THR A 261 -22.36 18.74 7.45
C THR A 261 -22.56 17.71 8.57
N TRP A 262 -21.53 16.92 8.87
CA TRP A 262 -21.63 15.84 9.87
C TRP A 262 -21.54 16.34 11.31
N GLN A 263 -21.04 17.57 11.53
CA GLN A 263 -21.14 18.24 12.82
C GLN A 263 -22.59 18.52 13.21
N VAL A 264 -23.42 18.93 12.25
CA VAL A 264 -24.84 19.23 12.48
C VAL A 264 -25.68 17.95 12.46
N ALA A 265 -25.42 17.07 11.51
CA ALA A 265 -26.15 15.82 11.34
C ALA A 265 -25.17 14.65 11.09
N PRO A 266 -24.75 13.94 12.15
CA PRO A 266 -23.88 12.77 12.02
C PRO A 266 -24.44 11.74 11.03
N ALA A 267 -23.56 11.18 10.19
CA ALA A 267 -23.99 10.28 9.13
C ALA A 267 -24.20 8.85 9.68
N PRO A 268 -25.36 8.21 9.49
CA PRO A 268 -25.60 6.88 10.01
C PRO A 268 -24.70 5.84 9.33
N ALA A 269 -24.08 4.96 10.12
CA ALA A 269 -23.30 3.83 9.64
C ALA A 269 -24.18 2.59 9.39
N LEU A 270 -23.79 1.77 8.43
CA LEU A 270 -24.42 0.46 8.20
C LEU A 270 -24.08 -0.51 9.33
N LYS A 271 -24.94 -1.52 9.56
CA LYS A 271 -24.66 -2.60 10.51
C LYS A 271 -23.35 -3.34 10.24
N ALA A 272 -22.99 -3.48 8.96
CA ALA A 272 -21.72 -4.09 8.53
C ALA A 272 -20.52 -3.12 8.62
N GLY A 273 -20.74 -1.87 9.04
CA GLY A 273 -19.77 -0.79 8.96
C GLY A 273 -19.85 -0.02 7.64
N GLY A 274 -19.31 1.20 7.64
CA GLY A 274 -19.28 2.07 6.47
C GLY A 274 -20.58 2.84 6.21
N LEU A 275 -20.53 3.67 5.16
CA LEU A 275 -21.57 4.59 4.72
C LEU A 275 -22.52 3.89 3.74
N GLY A 276 -23.82 4.11 3.92
CA GLY A 276 -24.83 3.61 2.98
C GLY A 276 -24.76 4.31 1.62
N VAL A 277 -25.09 3.60 0.54
CA VAL A 277 -25.09 4.14 -0.84
C VAL A 277 -25.96 5.40 -0.97
N ARG A 278 -27.13 5.42 -0.31
CA ARG A 278 -28.05 6.57 -0.32
C ARG A 278 -27.42 7.80 0.35
N GLU A 279 -26.69 7.58 1.43
CA GLU A 279 -26.01 8.62 2.18
C GLU A 279 -24.83 9.17 1.39
N LEU A 280 -24.03 8.29 0.78
CA LEU A 280 -22.95 8.68 -0.13
C LEU A 280 -23.48 9.51 -1.31
N ARG A 281 -24.59 9.10 -1.92
CA ARG A 281 -25.22 9.85 -3.03
C ARG A 281 -25.74 11.21 -2.60
N ARG A 282 -26.34 11.31 -1.42
CA ARG A 282 -26.78 12.58 -0.84
C ARG A 282 -25.60 13.53 -0.68
N LEU A 283 -24.51 13.03 -0.10
CA LEU A 283 -23.30 13.82 0.07
C LEU A 283 -22.65 14.19 -1.27
N ALA A 284 -22.70 13.30 -2.27
CA ALA A 284 -22.23 13.57 -3.62
C ALA A 284 -22.99 14.71 -4.29
N GLN A 285 -24.31 14.76 -4.11
CA GLN A 285 -25.15 15.84 -4.59
C GLN A 285 -24.84 17.17 -3.88
N GLN A 286 -24.60 17.14 -2.57
CA GLN A 286 -24.24 18.33 -1.79
C GLN A 286 -22.87 18.88 -2.21
N LEU A 287 -21.87 18.01 -2.36
CA LEU A 287 -20.51 18.37 -2.78
C LEU A 287 -20.40 18.67 -4.29
N GLU A 288 -21.48 18.49 -5.05
CA GLU A 288 -21.53 18.65 -6.51
C GLU A 288 -20.50 17.82 -7.29
N VAL A 289 -20.31 16.56 -6.88
CA VAL A 289 -19.34 15.62 -7.49
C VAL A 289 -19.92 14.22 -7.69
N ASP A 290 -19.20 13.36 -8.41
CA ASP A 290 -19.56 11.95 -8.54
C ASP A 290 -19.30 11.15 -7.25
N GLU A 291 -20.03 10.04 -7.09
CA GLU A 291 -19.98 9.17 -5.90
C GLU A 291 -18.56 8.69 -5.57
N LEU A 292 -17.70 8.47 -6.58
CA LEU A 292 -16.33 7.99 -6.35
C LEU A 292 -15.41 9.11 -5.84
N THR A 293 -15.60 10.35 -6.32
CA THR A 293 -14.93 11.53 -5.73
C THR A 293 -15.40 11.74 -4.30
N THR A 294 -16.70 11.64 -4.01
CA THR A 294 -17.23 11.72 -2.64
C THR A 294 -16.64 10.65 -1.74
N ALA A 295 -16.55 9.40 -2.23
CA ALA A 295 -15.91 8.31 -1.51
C ALA A 295 -14.45 8.64 -1.17
N PHE A 296 -13.69 9.19 -2.12
CA PHE A 296 -12.32 9.64 -1.86
C PHE A 296 -12.26 10.74 -0.80
N VAL A 297 -13.13 11.75 -0.85
CA VAL A 297 -13.18 12.86 0.12
C VAL A 297 -13.43 12.35 1.55
N VAL A 298 -14.45 11.50 1.75
CA VAL A 298 -14.76 10.99 3.10
C VAL A 298 -13.68 10.04 3.61
N GLU A 299 -13.11 9.22 2.72
CA GLU A 299 -11.99 8.35 3.06
C GLU A 299 -10.74 9.14 3.43
N LEU A 300 -10.46 10.23 2.74
CA LEU A 300 -9.34 11.11 3.06
C LEU A 300 -9.55 11.77 4.43
N ALA A 301 -10.75 12.22 4.75
CA ALA A 301 -11.09 12.73 6.09
C ALA A 301 -10.86 11.66 7.18
N LEU A 302 -11.20 10.39 6.91
CA LEU A 302 -10.90 9.27 7.81
C LEU A 302 -9.38 9.01 7.93
N MET A 303 -8.65 9.02 6.81
CA MET A 303 -7.19 8.83 6.78
C MET A 303 -6.46 9.88 7.62
N THR A 304 -6.90 11.14 7.54
CA THR A 304 -6.36 12.26 8.32
C THR A 304 -6.83 12.25 9.78
N GLY A 305 -7.87 11.47 10.10
CA GLY A 305 -8.42 11.37 11.46
C GLY A 305 -9.40 12.49 11.83
N LEU A 306 -9.98 13.18 10.82
CA LEU A 306 -10.92 14.29 10.99
C LEU A 306 -12.36 13.80 11.24
N VAL A 307 -12.68 12.59 10.79
CA VAL A 307 -13.98 11.94 11.02
C VAL A 307 -13.76 10.52 11.56
N THR A 308 -14.65 10.07 12.43
CA THR A 308 -14.62 8.70 12.96
C THR A 308 -16.01 8.19 13.32
N SER A 309 -16.15 6.89 13.55
CA SER A 309 -17.40 6.33 14.05
C SER A 309 -17.51 6.50 15.56
N ASP A 310 -18.69 6.91 16.05
CA ASP A 310 -19.00 7.05 17.47
C ASP A 310 -18.96 5.71 18.24
N GLY A 311 -19.08 4.58 17.53
CA GLY A 311 -19.20 3.25 18.12
C GLY A 311 -20.47 3.06 18.95
N ALA A 312 -21.49 3.91 18.75
CA ALA A 312 -22.81 3.76 19.34
C ALA A 312 -23.60 2.63 18.66
N ASP A 313 -24.78 2.30 19.18
CA ASP A 313 -25.72 1.39 18.53
C ASP A 313 -27.09 2.09 18.41
N PRO A 314 -27.50 2.54 17.20
CA PRO A 314 -26.78 2.42 15.92
C PRO A 314 -25.59 3.38 15.81
N ALA A 315 -24.53 2.93 15.13
CA ALA A 315 -23.32 3.75 14.96
C ALA A 315 -23.53 4.89 13.94
N SER A 316 -22.85 6.01 14.15
CA SER A 316 -22.79 7.14 13.24
C SER A 316 -21.36 7.64 13.05
N PHE A 317 -21.09 8.30 11.92
CA PHE A 317 -19.85 9.01 11.64
C PHE A 317 -20.00 10.48 11.98
N ALA A 318 -19.08 11.01 12.78
CA ALA A 318 -19.06 12.40 13.21
C ALA A 318 -17.62 12.95 13.20
N PRO A 319 -17.45 14.29 13.16
CA PRO A 319 -16.15 14.93 13.29
C PRO A 319 -15.46 14.63 14.63
N THR A 320 -14.13 14.58 14.58
CA THR A 320 -13.26 14.43 15.75
C THR A 320 -12.87 15.79 16.33
N VAL A 321 -12.19 15.79 17.47
CA VAL A 321 -11.61 17.02 18.06
C VAL A 321 -10.48 17.61 17.19
N GLU A 322 -9.77 16.78 16.44
CA GLU A 322 -8.74 17.18 15.48
C GLU A 322 -9.32 17.95 14.28
N ALA A 323 -10.60 17.76 13.99
CA ALA A 323 -11.28 18.53 12.97
C ALA A 323 -11.30 20.03 13.31
N ASP A 324 -11.42 20.37 14.60
CA ASP A 324 -11.44 21.77 15.04
C ASP A 324 -10.05 22.42 14.87
N GLU A 325 -8.97 21.73 15.23
CA GLU A 325 -7.60 22.20 14.98
C GLU A 325 -7.29 22.34 13.48
N TRP A 326 -7.74 21.39 12.67
CA TRP A 326 -7.57 21.43 11.22
C TRP A 326 -8.37 22.58 10.59
N LEU A 327 -9.62 22.81 11.02
CA LEU A 327 -10.45 23.93 10.58
C LEU A 327 -9.93 25.29 11.05
N ALA A 328 -9.09 25.35 12.08
CA ALA A 328 -8.43 26.59 12.51
C ALA A 328 -7.12 26.88 11.75
N ALA A 329 -6.50 25.88 11.14
CA ALA A 329 -5.26 26.03 10.40
C ALA A 329 -5.44 26.77 9.06
N ASP A 330 -4.36 27.28 8.48
CA ASP A 330 -4.39 27.90 7.16
C ASP A 330 -4.50 26.86 6.02
N LEU A 331 -4.82 27.31 4.81
CA LEU A 331 -5.00 26.43 3.65
C LEU A 331 -3.77 25.52 3.38
N PRO A 332 -2.53 26.04 3.34
CA PRO A 332 -1.33 25.21 3.19
C PRO A 332 -1.18 24.13 4.25
N ALA A 333 -1.38 24.43 5.53
CA ALA A 333 -1.30 23.43 6.60
C ALA A 333 -2.41 22.39 6.51
N ARG A 334 -3.65 22.81 6.20
CA ARG A 334 -4.78 21.89 5.97
C ARG A 334 -4.48 20.90 4.86
N TRP A 335 -4.02 21.40 3.72
CA TRP A 335 -3.66 20.57 2.57
C TRP A 335 -2.51 19.61 2.89
N ALA A 336 -1.45 20.11 3.55
CA ALA A 336 -0.31 19.29 3.93
C ALA A 336 -0.71 18.11 4.84
N ALA A 337 -1.67 18.31 5.75
CA ALA A 337 -2.21 17.24 6.59
C ALA A 337 -2.94 16.16 5.77
N LEU A 338 -3.73 16.55 4.76
CA LEU A 338 -4.42 15.62 3.85
C LEU A 338 -3.41 14.83 2.99
N ALA A 339 -2.46 15.54 2.35
CA ALA A 339 -1.42 14.95 1.51
C ALA A 339 -0.55 13.95 2.29
N SER A 340 -0.20 14.30 3.53
CA SER A 340 0.62 13.44 4.40
C SER A 340 -0.10 12.18 4.87
N ALA A 341 -1.42 12.24 5.07
CA ALA A 341 -2.22 11.09 5.48
C ALA A 341 -2.44 10.10 4.32
N TRP A 342 -2.55 10.60 3.08
CA TRP A 342 -2.80 9.78 1.90
C TRP A 342 -1.65 8.81 1.57
N CYS A 343 -0.40 9.29 1.62
CA CYS A 343 0.77 8.53 1.17
C CYS A 343 0.97 7.17 1.92
N PRO A 344 1.00 7.12 3.27
CA PRO A 344 1.19 5.87 4.01
C PRO A 344 -0.11 5.06 4.18
N SER A 345 -1.28 5.60 3.81
CA SER A 345 -2.56 4.95 4.04
C SER A 345 -2.73 3.69 3.19
N ALA A 346 -3.27 2.62 3.78
CA ALA A 346 -3.64 1.41 3.04
C ALA A 346 -5.05 1.47 2.44
N ARG A 347 -5.80 2.55 2.67
CA ARG A 347 -7.19 2.69 2.20
C ARG A 347 -7.24 2.73 0.67
N ALA A 348 -8.26 2.08 0.10
CA ALA A 348 -8.47 1.97 -1.34
C ALA A 348 -9.86 2.51 -1.77
N PRO A 349 -10.09 3.83 -1.72
CA PRO A 349 -11.40 4.46 -2.02
C PRO A 349 -11.99 4.09 -3.38
N TRP A 350 -11.13 3.83 -4.38
CA TRP A 350 -11.57 3.44 -5.73
C TRP A 350 -12.33 2.10 -5.79
N LEU A 351 -12.28 1.30 -4.73
CA LEU A 351 -13.02 0.04 -4.64
C LEU A 351 -14.47 0.22 -4.18
N VAL A 352 -14.86 1.42 -3.72
CA VAL A 352 -16.26 1.70 -3.33
C VAL A 352 -17.18 1.48 -4.52
N GLY A 353 -18.29 0.77 -4.28
CA GLY A 353 -19.24 0.37 -5.32
C GLY A 353 -18.85 -0.89 -6.11
N SER A 354 -17.61 -1.39 -5.96
CA SER A 354 -17.23 -2.70 -6.49
C SER A 354 -17.72 -3.84 -5.59
N ARG A 355 -17.67 -5.08 -6.11
CA ARG A 355 -18.03 -6.28 -5.34
C ARG A 355 -16.80 -6.96 -4.75
N ASP A 356 -16.93 -7.49 -3.55
CA ASP A 356 -15.93 -8.36 -2.94
C ASP A 356 -16.00 -9.79 -3.47
N ASP A 357 -15.11 -10.66 -2.99
CA ASP A 357 -15.04 -12.07 -3.39
C ASP A 357 -16.30 -12.87 -3.01
N ARG A 358 -17.14 -12.32 -2.12
CA ARG A 358 -18.43 -12.88 -1.68
C ARG A 358 -19.61 -12.26 -2.43
N GLY A 359 -19.36 -11.36 -3.37
CA GLY A 359 -20.36 -10.66 -4.16
C GLY A 359 -21.04 -9.48 -3.45
N ALA A 360 -20.63 -9.10 -2.25
CA ALA A 360 -21.15 -7.97 -1.49
C ALA A 360 -20.58 -6.65 -2.02
N LEU A 361 -21.39 -5.58 -2.02
CA LEU A 361 -20.94 -4.24 -2.41
C LEU A 361 -20.05 -3.65 -1.32
N ARG A 362 -18.94 -3.02 -1.74
CA ARG A 362 -18.04 -2.29 -0.86
C ARG A 362 -18.53 -0.87 -0.63
N SER A 363 -18.65 -0.49 0.64
CA SER A 363 -19.10 0.84 1.07
C SER A 363 -17.91 1.75 1.40
N ALA A 364 -18.07 3.06 1.23
CA ALA A 364 -17.11 4.01 1.80
C ALA A 364 -17.08 3.86 3.34
N LEU A 365 -15.94 4.12 3.97
CA LEU A 365 -15.67 4.02 5.41
C LEU A 365 -15.86 2.62 6.02
N GLU A 366 -16.04 1.57 5.21
CA GLU A 366 -16.06 0.20 5.74
C GLU A 366 -14.68 -0.20 6.28
N PRO A 367 -14.58 -1.01 7.35
CA PRO A 367 -13.30 -1.38 7.93
C PRO A 367 -12.35 -2.10 6.95
N GLU A 368 -12.88 -2.96 6.08
CA GLU A 368 -12.12 -3.84 5.18
C GLU A 368 -11.68 -3.20 3.85
N LEU A 369 -11.94 -1.90 3.64
CA LEU A 369 -11.54 -1.17 2.43
C LEU A 369 -10.06 -0.77 2.43
N HIS A 370 -9.18 -1.71 2.74
CA HIS A 370 -7.73 -1.50 2.73
C HIS A 370 -6.99 -2.61 1.98
N ARG A 371 -5.85 -2.25 1.39
CA ARG A 371 -4.95 -3.14 0.64
C ARG A 371 -3.52 -2.84 1.05
N MET A 372 -2.85 -3.85 1.62
CA MET A 372 -1.52 -3.67 2.21
C MET A 372 -0.43 -3.24 1.21
N TRP A 373 -0.63 -3.50 -0.09
CA TRP A 373 0.31 -3.13 -1.16
C TRP A 373 0.13 -1.69 -1.66
N VAL A 374 -0.95 -1.00 -1.30
CA VAL A 374 -1.29 0.34 -1.82
C VAL A 374 -0.30 1.43 -1.40
N PRO A 375 0.15 1.52 -0.14
CA PRO A 375 1.12 2.53 0.25
C PRO A 375 2.42 2.43 -0.58
N ARG A 376 2.88 1.20 -0.83
CA ARG A 376 4.05 0.96 -1.71
C ARG A 376 3.76 1.45 -3.13
N LEU A 377 2.60 1.11 -3.70
CA LEU A 377 2.24 1.55 -5.04
C LEU A 377 2.15 3.08 -5.15
N ARG A 378 1.63 3.78 -4.14
CA ARG A 378 1.64 5.26 -4.11
C ARG A 378 3.07 5.80 -4.20
N SER A 379 3.99 5.30 -3.36
CA SER A 379 5.39 5.74 -3.42
C SER A 379 6.08 5.40 -4.74
N GLU A 380 5.83 4.22 -5.31
CA GLU A 380 6.37 3.83 -6.63
C GLU A 380 5.84 4.74 -7.74
N LEU A 381 4.53 4.99 -7.77
CA LEU A 381 3.87 5.86 -8.73
C LEU A 381 4.48 7.27 -8.69
N LEU A 382 4.61 7.88 -7.50
CA LEU A 382 5.22 9.21 -7.38
C LEU A 382 6.68 9.23 -7.85
N ARG A 383 7.44 8.16 -7.59
CA ARG A 383 8.81 8.02 -8.10
C ARG A 383 8.89 7.85 -9.62
N VAL A 384 7.90 7.22 -10.25
CA VAL A 384 7.82 7.16 -11.72
C VAL A 384 7.50 8.55 -12.28
N LEU A 385 6.53 9.26 -11.72
CA LEU A 385 6.19 10.62 -12.14
C LEU A 385 7.38 11.59 -11.99
N ALA A 386 8.17 11.45 -10.91
CA ALA A 386 9.35 12.27 -10.66
C ALA A 386 10.45 12.14 -11.73
N GLN A 387 10.46 11.06 -12.52
CA GLN A 387 11.44 10.83 -13.59
C GLN A 387 11.04 11.47 -14.92
N ALA A 388 9.79 11.93 -15.04
CA ALA A 388 9.28 12.62 -16.22
C ALA A 388 8.85 14.04 -15.83
N PRO A 389 9.77 14.89 -15.34
CA PRO A 389 9.42 16.24 -14.88
C PRO A 389 8.85 17.04 -16.05
N ARG A 390 7.72 17.72 -15.80
CA ARG A 390 7.01 18.54 -16.80
C ARG A 390 6.44 17.75 -17.98
N ALA A 391 6.17 16.47 -17.79
CA ALA A 391 5.51 15.63 -18.78
C ALA A 391 4.20 15.05 -18.21
N ALA A 392 3.17 15.00 -19.04
CA ALA A 392 1.93 14.32 -18.69
C ALA A 392 2.15 12.79 -18.73
N VAL A 393 2.08 12.13 -17.58
CA VAL A 393 2.29 10.69 -17.48
C VAL A 393 0.96 9.99 -17.20
N HIS A 394 0.57 9.10 -18.11
CA HIS A 394 -0.66 8.32 -18.01
C HIS A 394 -0.42 6.90 -17.48
N ALA A 395 -1.50 6.21 -17.14
CA ALA A 395 -1.45 4.90 -16.49
C ALA A 395 -0.66 3.85 -17.26
N ASP A 396 -0.73 3.84 -18.60
CA ASP A 396 0.01 2.87 -19.43
C ASP A 396 1.53 3.03 -19.29
N ALA A 397 2.03 4.27 -19.26
CA ALA A 397 3.45 4.54 -19.06
C ALA A 397 3.90 4.11 -17.66
N VAL A 398 3.09 4.39 -16.63
CA VAL A 398 3.38 3.96 -15.25
C VAL A 398 3.39 2.43 -15.15
N VAL A 399 2.38 1.75 -15.70
CA VAL A 399 2.30 0.28 -15.71
C VAL A 399 3.48 -0.32 -16.46
N ALA A 400 3.89 0.25 -17.61
CA ALA A 400 5.05 -0.20 -18.34
C ALA A 400 6.33 -0.11 -17.48
N VAL A 401 6.58 1.05 -16.85
CA VAL A 401 7.73 1.23 -15.96
C VAL A 401 7.70 0.27 -14.78
N LEU A 402 6.55 0.09 -14.11
CA LEU A 402 6.43 -0.80 -12.96
C LEU A 402 6.51 -2.29 -13.36
N THR A 403 6.07 -2.65 -14.57
CA THR A 403 6.27 -3.99 -15.14
C THR A 403 7.75 -4.26 -15.37
N TRP A 404 8.50 -3.25 -15.83
CA TRP A 404 9.94 -3.37 -15.99
C TRP A 404 10.68 -3.38 -14.65
N ARG A 405 10.30 -2.56 -13.66
CA ARG A 405 10.97 -2.47 -12.35
C ARG A 405 10.66 -3.61 -11.39
N SER A 406 9.48 -4.20 -11.50
CA SER A 406 9.01 -5.24 -10.57
C SER A 406 8.10 -6.22 -11.31
N PRO A 407 8.62 -6.97 -12.31
CA PRO A 407 7.84 -7.90 -13.14
C PRO A 407 7.10 -8.99 -12.34
N ARG A 408 7.55 -9.32 -11.13
CA ARG A 408 6.89 -10.28 -10.23
C ARG A 408 5.84 -9.64 -9.31
N SER A 409 5.59 -8.34 -9.42
CA SER A 409 4.64 -7.59 -8.59
C SER A 409 3.95 -6.48 -9.39
N VAL A 410 3.56 -6.79 -10.63
CA VAL A 410 2.87 -5.85 -11.50
C VAL A 410 1.52 -5.45 -10.87
N PRO A 411 1.30 -4.15 -10.61
CA PRO A 411 0.03 -3.69 -10.04
C PRO A 411 -1.10 -3.79 -11.08
N PRO A 412 -2.36 -3.98 -10.64
CA PRO A 412 -3.51 -3.90 -11.54
C PRO A 412 -3.59 -2.53 -12.22
N HIS A 413 -3.80 -2.49 -13.55
CA HIS A 413 -3.90 -1.24 -14.31
C HIS A 413 -4.98 -0.29 -13.73
N ALA A 414 -6.14 -0.83 -13.36
CA ALA A 414 -7.22 -0.04 -12.73
C ALA A 414 -6.80 0.65 -11.42
N ALA A 415 -5.89 0.04 -10.64
CA ALA A 415 -5.37 0.66 -9.42
C ALA A 415 -4.43 1.83 -9.74
N VAL A 416 -3.63 1.73 -10.80
CA VAL A 416 -2.75 2.82 -11.25
C VAL A 416 -3.59 4.00 -11.76
N VAL A 417 -4.62 3.75 -12.57
CA VAL A 417 -5.58 4.79 -13.01
C VAL A 417 -6.22 5.49 -11.82
N ALA A 418 -6.70 4.72 -10.83
CA ALA A 418 -7.31 5.26 -9.63
C ALA A 418 -6.34 6.14 -8.83
N LEU A 419 -5.12 5.68 -8.57
CA LEU A 419 -4.14 6.45 -7.79
C LEU A 419 -3.66 7.71 -8.50
N LEU A 420 -3.55 7.70 -9.83
CA LEU A 420 -3.28 8.93 -10.61
C LEU A 420 -4.44 9.93 -10.46
N ARG A 421 -5.69 9.46 -10.47
CA ARG A 421 -6.86 10.30 -10.21
C ARG A 421 -6.85 10.86 -8.78
N GLU A 422 -6.55 10.05 -7.78
CA GLU A 422 -6.43 10.50 -6.38
C GLU A 422 -5.33 11.55 -6.21
N ALA A 423 -4.16 11.34 -6.80
CA ALA A 423 -3.06 12.30 -6.77
C ALA A 423 -3.44 13.63 -7.43
N ASN A 424 -4.21 13.58 -8.53
CA ASN A 424 -4.73 14.78 -9.19
C ASN A 424 -5.79 15.50 -8.35
N LEU A 425 -6.74 14.76 -7.78
CA LEU A 425 -7.76 15.33 -6.89
C LEU A 425 -7.13 15.97 -5.64
N LEU A 426 -6.03 15.41 -5.14
CA LEU A 426 -5.32 15.91 -3.97
C LEU A 426 -4.40 17.09 -4.29
N GLY A 427 -4.18 17.45 -5.56
CA GLY A 427 -3.21 18.46 -5.95
C GLY A 427 -1.75 18.04 -5.69
N ILE A 428 -1.46 16.73 -5.75
CA ILE A 428 -0.08 16.20 -5.79
C ILE A 428 0.48 16.29 -7.22
N THR A 429 -0.41 16.22 -8.20
CA THR A 429 -0.13 16.39 -9.63
C THR A 429 -0.97 17.52 -10.21
N GLY A 430 -0.47 18.19 -11.23
CA GLY A 430 -1.22 19.11 -12.09
C GLY A 430 -0.94 18.79 -13.56
N ALA A 431 -1.96 18.83 -14.42
CA ALA A 431 -1.88 18.42 -15.83
C ALA A 431 -1.23 17.03 -16.02
N HIS A 432 -1.49 16.08 -15.11
CA HIS A 432 -0.89 14.74 -15.06
C HIS A 432 0.64 14.69 -14.90
N SER A 433 1.29 15.80 -14.53
CA SER A 433 2.70 15.87 -14.14
C SER A 433 2.83 16.04 -12.63
N LEU A 434 3.94 15.59 -12.06
CA LEU A 434 4.22 15.80 -10.64
C LEU A 434 4.39 17.30 -10.35
N ALA A 435 3.67 17.80 -9.34
CA ALA A 435 3.81 19.16 -8.84
C ALA A 435 4.87 19.26 -7.74
N ILE A 436 5.23 20.47 -7.31
CA ILE A 436 6.28 20.71 -6.30
C ILE A 436 6.02 19.91 -5.01
N GLY A 437 4.78 19.94 -4.51
CA GLY A 437 4.38 19.15 -3.34
C GLY A 437 4.46 17.63 -3.56
N GLY A 438 4.21 17.16 -4.77
CA GLY A 438 4.39 15.76 -5.14
C GLY A 438 5.85 15.33 -5.14
N HIS A 439 6.80 16.22 -5.51
CA HIS A 439 8.23 15.93 -5.39
C HIS A 439 8.67 15.74 -3.94
N VAL A 440 8.11 16.52 -3.00
CA VAL A 440 8.37 16.34 -1.55
C VAL A 440 7.96 14.93 -1.11
N LEU A 441 6.78 14.45 -1.52
CA LEU A 441 6.32 13.09 -1.22
C LEU A 441 7.12 12.00 -1.93
N ALA A 442 7.54 12.24 -3.18
CA ALA A 442 8.33 11.28 -3.96
C ALA A 442 9.74 11.05 -3.38
N ALA A 443 10.30 12.08 -2.73
CA ALA A 443 11.59 12.02 -2.06
C ALA A 443 11.52 11.33 -0.68
N ALA A 444 10.33 11.25 -0.07
CA ALA A 444 10.14 10.58 1.20
C ALA A 444 10.36 9.05 1.05
N PRO A 445 11.01 8.38 2.03
CA PRO A 445 11.17 6.93 1.98
C PRO A 445 9.81 6.21 1.93
N PRO A 446 9.66 5.13 1.14
CA PRO A 446 8.42 4.38 1.05
C PRO A 446 7.95 3.88 2.41
N LEU A 447 6.63 3.81 2.61
CA LEU A 447 6.00 3.30 3.85
C LEU A 447 6.33 4.11 5.12
N THR A 448 6.95 5.29 4.99
CA THR A 448 7.16 6.18 6.13
C THR A 448 5.99 7.13 6.30
N VAL A 449 5.63 7.38 7.56
CA VAL A 449 4.71 8.46 7.91
C VAL A 449 5.49 9.77 7.80
N PRO A 450 5.02 10.76 7.01
CA PRO A 450 5.67 12.07 6.92
C PRO A 450 5.82 12.71 8.29
N ASP A 451 7.02 13.14 8.61
CA ASP A 451 7.33 13.86 9.84
C ASP A 451 6.93 15.35 9.73
N ASP A 452 7.11 16.09 10.82
CA ASP A 452 6.73 17.50 10.92
C ASP A 452 7.51 18.35 9.91
N ALA A 453 8.77 18.00 9.63
CA ALA A 453 9.59 18.67 8.62
C ALA A 453 9.03 18.47 7.21
N THR A 454 8.63 17.23 6.87
CA THR A 454 7.98 16.92 5.59
C THR A 454 6.64 17.64 5.47
N ARG A 455 5.84 17.67 6.55
CA ARG A 455 4.56 18.43 6.58
C ARG A 455 4.77 19.93 6.36
N LEU A 456 5.80 20.51 6.97
CA LEU A 456 6.14 21.92 6.78
C LEU A 456 6.62 22.19 5.34
N ALA A 457 7.44 21.30 4.76
CA ALA A 457 7.88 21.40 3.37
C ALA A 457 6.71 21.30 2.38
N LEU A 458 5.73 20.43 2.66
CA LEU A 458 4.48 20.36 1.90
C LEU A 458 3.72 21.68 1.98
N ALA A 459 3.42 22.18 3.19
CA ALA A 459 2.72 23.46 3.33
C ALA A 459 3.46 24.59 2.59
N GLY A 460 4.79 24.68 2.74
CA GLY A 460 5.62 25.64 2.00
C GLY A 460 5.51 25.50 0.48
N SER A 461 5.41 24.29 -0.05
CA SER A 461 5.22 24.06 -1.50
C SER A 461 3.89 24.61 -2.01
N LEU A 462 2.79 24.44 -1.25
CA LEU A 462 1.50 24.99 -1.68
C LEU A 462 1.54 26.52 -1.62
N THR A 463 2.12 27.10 -0.57
CA THR A 463 2.30 28.56 -0.46
C THR A 463 3.02 29.16 -1.66
N GLN A 464 4.02 28.47 -2.21
CA GLN A 464 4.75 28.94 -3.41
C GLN A 464 3.92 28.90 -4.69
N THR A 465 2.96 27.98 -4.79
CA THR A 465 2.13 27.77 -5.98
C THR A 465 0.80 28.52 -5.96
N LEU A 466 0.35 28.94 -4.77
CA LEU A 466 -0.92 29.66 -4.63
C LEU A 466 -0.85 31.03 -5.33
N PRO A 467 -1.86 31.38 -6.14
CA PRO A 467 -2.02 32.75 -6.61
C PRO A 467 -2.10 33.73 -5.44
N GLU A 468 -1.68 34.96 -5.67
CA GLU A 468 -1.83 36.06 -4.70
C GLU A 468 -3.30 36.20 -4.31
N ALA A 469 -3.53 36.35 -2.99
CA ALA A 469 -4.88 36.56 -2.48
C ALA A 469 -5.35 37.96 -2.84
N VAL A 470 -6.59 38.07 -3.28
CA VAL A 470 -7.26 39.29 -3.68
C VAL A 470 -8.28 39.64 -2.60
N ASP A 471 -8.16 40.84 -2.07
CA ASP A 471 -9.08 41.37 -1.04
C ASP A 471 -10.21 42.22 -1.64
N GLU A 472 -10.33 42.22 -2.98
CA GLU A 472 -11.25 43.06 -3.73
C GLU A 472 -12.50 42.28 -4.17
N LEU A 473 -13.66 42.77 -3.73
CA LEU A 473 -15.00 42.30 -4.10
C LEU A 473 -15.67 43.33 -5.03
N LEU A 474 -15.96 42.92 -6.26
CA LEU A 474 -16.69 43.72 -7.23
C LEU A 474 -18.19 43.49 -7.09
N LEU A 475 -18.91 44.47 -6.54
CA LEU A 475 -20.36 44.39 -6.33
C LEU A 475 -21.14 44.97 -7.51
N GLN A 476 -22.14 44.24 -7.99
CA GLN A 476 -23.01 44.61 -9.11
C GLN A 476 -24.44 44.90 -8.65
N GLY A 477 -25.18 45.68 -9.45
CA GLY A 477 -26.54 46.13 -9.12
C GLY A 477 -27.61 45.03 -9.15
N ASP A 478 -27.29 43.85 -9.64
CA ASP A 478 -28.14 42.65 -9.70
C ASP A 478 -27.93 41.70 -8.52
N LEU A 479 -27.25 42.18 -7.46
CA LEU A 479 -26.88 41.42 -6.25
C LEU A 479 -25.78 40.38 -6.49
N THR A 480 -25.03 40.50 -7.58
CA THR A 480 -23.85 39.67 -7.88
C THR A 480 -22.59 40.29 -7.27
N GLY A 481 -21.74 39.47 -6.68
CA GLY A 481 -20.39 39.81 -6.24
C GLY A 481 -19.36 39.00 -7.03
N ILE A 482 -18.26 39.63 -7.46
CA ILE A 482 -17.18 38.98 -8.20
C ILE A 482 -15.85 39.25 -7.51
N VAL A 483 -15.16 38.19 -7.12
CA VAL A 483 -13.75 38.25 -6.68
C VAL A 483 -12.88 37.82 -7.87
N PRO A 484 -12.01 38.68 -8.41
CA PRO A 484 -11.26 38.40 -9.64
C PRO A 484 -10.07 37.44 -9.45
N GLY A 485 -9.98 36.77 -8.30
CA GLY A 485 -8.94 35.81 -7.97
C GLY A 485 -9.30 35.02 -6.71
N ARG A 486 -8.27 34.49 -6.04
CA ARG A 486 -8.44 33.79 -4.76
C ARG A 486 -8.74 34.82 -3.66
N PRO A 487 -9.87 34.75 -2.93
CA PRO A 487 -10.13 35.68 -1.84
C PRO A 487 -9.10 35.57 -0.71
N THR A 488 -8.88 36.67 0.02
CA THR A 488 -8.24 36.63 1.35
C THR A 488 -9.06 35.76 2.31
N PRO A 489 -8.46 35.17 3.36
CA PRO A 489 -9.21 34.39 4.35
C PRO A 489 -10.39 35.15 4.96
N GLU A 490 -10.22 36.45 5.21
CA GLU A 490 -11.24 37.35 5.73
C GLU A 490 -12.40 37.51 4.75
N LEU A 491 -12.10 37.81 3.48
CA LEU A 491 -13.12 37.92 2.43
C LEU A 491 -13.81 36.57 2.18
N GLU A 492 -13.08 35.45 2.19
CA GLU A 492 -13.64 34.11 2.00
C GLU A 492 -14.64 33.75 3.11
N ALA A 493 -14.34 34.08 4.36
CA ALA A 493 -15.25 33.90 5.50
C ALA A 493 -16.53 34.75 5.32
N LEU A 494 -16.37 36.04 5.01
CA LEU A 494 -17.49 36.94 4.75
C LEU A 494 -18.41 36.41 3.64
N LEU A 495 -17.83 35.97 2.52
CA LEU A 495 -18.59 35.42 1.40
C LEU A 495 -19.31 34.13 1.77
N THR A 496 -18.64 33.23 2.49
CA THR A 496 -19.24 31.95 2.93
C THR A 496 -20.44 32.17 3.85
N GLU A 497 -20.36 33.16 4.73
CA GLU A 497 -21.44 33.50 5.67
C GLU A 497 -22.62 34.19 4.98
N SER A 498 -22.34 35.13 4.07
CA SER A 498 -23.32 36.11 3.58
C SER A 498 -23.79 35.93 2.14
N THR A 499 -23.24 34.96 1.39
CA THR A 499 -23.57 34.76 -0.04
C THR A 499 -23.88 33.32 -0.40
N GLU A 500 -24.42 33.11 -1.59
CA GLU A 500 -24.49 31.82 -2.29
C GLU A 500 -23.46 31.84 -3.43
N VAL A 501 -22.67 30.78 -3.59
CA VAL A 501 -21.66 30.77 -4.65
C VAL A 501 -22.25 30.22 -5.94
N GLU A 502 -22.23 31.02 -7.01
CA GLU A 502 -22.73 30.62 -8.33
C GLU A 502 -21.65 29.94 -9.18
N SER A 503 -20.40 30.41 -9.11
CA SER A 503 -19.30 29.86 -9.90
C SER A 503 -17.94 30.07 -9.24
N ARG A 504 -17.05 29.10 -9.44
CA ARG A 504 -15.65 29.10 -8.98
C ARG A 504 -14.75 28.77 -10.18
N GLY A 505 -14.47 29.78 -10.99
CA GLY A 505 -13.59 29.70 -12.16
C GLY A 505 -12.22 30.32 -11.87
N ALA A 506 -11.73 31.17 -12.79
CA ALA A 506 -10.56 32.02 -12.54
C ALA A 506 -10.80 33.08 -11.45
N GLY A 507 -12.07 33.33 -11.11
CA GLY A 507 -12.53 34.13 -9.98
C GLY A 507 -13.77 33.50 -9.34
N VAL A 508 -14.17 34.02 -8.18
CA VAL A 508 -15.35 33.56 -7.44
C VAL A 508 -16.51 34.49 -7.76
N THR A 509 -17.59 33.95 -8.30
CA THR A 509 -18.85 34.67 -8.50
C THR A 509 -19.85 34.21 -7.45
N VAL A 510 -20.37 35.16 -6.70
CA VAL A 510 -21.31 34.95 -5.61
C VAL A 510 -22.57 35.77 -5.82
N ARG A 511 -23.64 35.36 -5.17
CA ARG A 511 -24.93 36.05 -5.17
C ARG A 511 -25.39 36.31 -3.75
N PHE A 512 -25.85 37.54 -3.53
CA PHE A 512 -26.52 37.90 -2.30
C PHE A 512 -28.02 37.59 -2.44
N THR A 513 -28.55 36.77 -1.54
CA THR A 513 -29.97 36.42 -1.46
C THR A 513 -30.51 36.80 -0.09
N ALA A 514 -31.82 36.89 0.06
CA ALA A 514 -32.43 37.10 1.38
C ALA A 514 -32.01 35.99 2.37
N ALA A 515 -31.95 34.73 1.90
CA ALA A 515 -31.55 33.60 2.72
C ALA A 515 -30.07 33.67 3.14
N SER A 516 -29.17 34.07 2.23
CA SER A 516 -27.74 34.19 2.53
C SER A 516 -27.46 35.30 3.53
N VAL A 517 -28.16 36.43 3.42
CA VAL A 517 -28.06 37.53 4.41
C VAL A 517 -28.66 37.09 5.75
N THR A 518 -29.83 36.46 5.77
CA THR A 518 -30.43 35.93 7.02
C THR A 518 -29.48 34.96 7.72
N ARG A 519 -28.77 34.10 6.99
CA ARG A 519 -27.77 33.19 7.55
C ARG A 519 -26.63 33.94 8.25
N ALA A 520 -26.14 35.04 7.68
CA ALA A 520 -25.13 35.87 8.33
C ALA A 520 -25.66 36.52 9.62
N LEU A 521 -26.92 36.95 9.63
CA LEU A 521 -27.57 37.49 10.83
C LEU A 521 -27.81 36.41 11.90
N ASP A 522 -28.17 35.19 11.50
CA ASP A 522 -28.33 34.03 12.39
C ASP A 522 -26.99 33.63 13.06
N ALA A 523 -25.87 33.86 12.37
CA ALA A 523 -24.52 33.70 12.91
C ALA A 523 -24.10 34.82 13.88
N GLY A 524 -24.97 35.82 14.09
CA GLY A 524 -24.77 36.88 15.09
C GLY A 524 -24.25 38.22 14.55
N ARG A 525 -24.09 38.38 13.22
CA ARG A 525 -23.71 39.68 12.63
C ARG A 525 -24.89 40.64 12.59
N THR A 526 -24.60 41.95 12.69
CA THR A 526 -25.58 43.01 12.45
C THR A 526 -25.56 43.48 10.99
N ALA A 527 -26.64 44.15 10.56
CA ALA A 527 -26.71 44.78 9.24
C ALA A 527 -25.58 45.80 9.01
N ASP A 528 -25.31 46.64 10.02
CA ASP A 528 -24.29 47.68 9.94
C ASP A 528 -22.88 47.09 9.87
N GLU A 529 -22.58 46.03 10.64
CA GLU A 529 -21.31 45.31 10.56
C GLU A 529 -21.12 44.67 9.18
N LEU A 530 -22.16 43.99 8.67
CA LEU A 530 -22.11 43.34 7.36
C LEU A 530 -21.85 44.36 6.23
N LEU A 531 -22.57 45.49 6.23
CA LEU A 531 -22.37 46.55 5.24
C LEU A 531 -21.01 47.24 5.40
N THR A 532 -20.54 47.43 6.63
CA THR A 532 -19.22 48.00 6.90
C THR A 532 -18.12 47.10 6.33
N GLU A 533 -18.20 45.80 6.56
CA GLU A 533 -17.19 44.84 6.06
C GLU A 533 -17.26 44.68 4.55
N LEU A 534 -18.45 44.62 3.94
CA LEU A 534 -18.60 44.65 2.49
C LEU A 534 -18.00 45.92 1.86
N THR A 535 -18.11 47.06 2.54
CA THR A 535 -17.51 48.32 2.11
C THR A 535 -15.98 48.28 2.18
N GLN A 536 -15.40 47.59 3.18
CA GLN A 536 -13.95 47.45 3.31
C GLN A 536 -13.33 46.68 2.14
N HIS A 537 -14.02 45.64 1.64
CA HIS A 537 -13.53 44.81 0.53
C HIS A 537 -13.95 45.33 -0.86
N SER A 538 -14.86 46.30 -0.95
CA SER A 538 -15.32 46.85 -2.23
C SER A 538 -14.64 48.17 -2.57
N ARG A 539 -14.08 48.28 -3.79
CA ARG A 539 -13.55 49.58 -4.29
C ARG A 539 -14.64 50.59 -4.66
N ALA A 540 -15.84 50.10 -4.95
CA ALA A 540 -17.00 50.93 -5.26
C ALA A 540 -17.95 51.02 -4.05
N ALA A 541 -18.78 52.06 -4.01
CA ALA A 541 -19.85 52.13 -3.02
C ALA A 541 -20.82 50.95 -3.17
N ILE A 542 -21.39 50.49 -2.07
CA ILE A 542 -22.36 49.39 -2.07
C ILE A 542 -23.57 49.75 -2.96
N PRO A 543 -23.96 48.90 -3.92
CA PRO A 543 -25.15 49.13 -4.73
C PRO A 543 -26.41 49.25 -3.88
N GLN A 544 -27.26 50.24 -4.16
CA GLN A 544 -28.52 50.47 -3.44
C GLN A 544 -29.41 49.22 -3.29
N PRO A 545 -29.53 48.32 -4.29
CA PRO A 545 -30.29 47.09 -4.12
C PRO A 545 -29.76 46.17 -3.02
N LEU A 546 -28.43 46.09 -2.85
CA LEU A 546 -27.81 45.26 -1.82
C LEU A 546 -27.98 45.88 -0.43
N ASP A 547 -27.81 47.19 -0.31
CA ASP A 547 -28.08 47.93 0.93
C ASP A 547 -29.54 47.72 1.40
N TYR A 548 -30.49 47.83 0.46
CA TYR A 548 -31.90 47.58 0.75
C TYR A 548 -32.14 46.14 1.19
N LEU A 549 -31.58 45.14 0.48
CA LEU A 549 -31.72 43.73 0.83
C LEU A 549 -31.25 43.46 2.26
N VAL A 550 -30.09 44.01 2.66
CA VAL A 550 -29.52 43.80 3.99
C VAL A 550 -30.40 44.41 5.08
N HIS A 551 -30.81 45.68 4.93
CA HIS A 551 -31.69 46.34 5.89
C HIS A 551 -33.09 45.71 5.95
N ASP A 552 -33.60 45.19 4.83
CA ASP A 552 -34.89 44.53 4.76
C ASP A 552 -34.84 43.13 5.40
N ALA A 553 -33.78 42.35 5.16
CA ALA A 553 -33.53 41.09 5.85
C ALA A 553 -33.37 41.29 7.36
N ALA A 554 -32.60 42.30 7.80
CA ALA A 554 -32.42 42.62 9.21
C ALA A 554 -33.71 43.10 9.89
N ARG A 555 -34.58 43.83 9.18
CA ARG A 555 -35.91 44.22 9.70
C ARG A 555 -36.85 43.03 9.89
N ARG A 556 -36.70 41.96 9.10
CA ARG A 556 -37.47 40.71 9.24
C ARG A 556 -36.84 39.76 10.26
N HIS A 557 -35.52 39.76 10.36
CA HIS A 557 -34.75 39.01 11.34
C HIS A 557 -35.11 39.48 12.76
N GLY A 558 -35.60 38.57 13.58
CA GLY A 558 -36.02 38.88 14.95
C GLY A 558 -37.44 39.50 15.11
N GLN A 559 -38.27 39.55 14.06
CA GLN A 559 -39.72 39.86 14.21
C GLN A 559 -40.44 38.77 15.00
N VAL A 560 -40.04 37.52 14.79
CA VAL A 560 -40.46 36.37 15.59
C VAL A 560 -39.27 35.96 16.45
N ARG A 561 -39.43 36.08 17.77
CA ARG A 561 -38.37 35.74 18.72
C ARG A 561 -38.66 34.38 19.32
N LEU A 562 -37.68 33.49 19.21
CA LEU A 562 -37.74 32.14 19.75
C LEU A 562 -36.88 32.12 21.01
N GLY A 563 -37.49 31.77 22.15
CA GLY A 563 -36.76 31.51 23.39
C GLY A 563 -36.66 30.01 23.60
N VAL A 564 -35.54 29.53 24.14
CA VAL A 564 -35.42 28.13 24.57
C VAL A 564 -35.95 28.02 25.99
N ALA A 565 -37.05 27.29 26.15
CA ALA A 565 -37.54 26.83 27.44
C ALA A 565 -37.31 25.32 27.52
N ALA A 566 -36.45 24.88 28.44
CA ALA A 566 -36.19 23.45 28.64
C ALA A 566 -37.36 22.76 29.35
N SER A 567 -38.20 23.52 30.03
CA SER A 567 -39.50 23.10 30.56
C SER A 567 -40.41 24.30 30.81
N TYR A 568 -41.70 24.03 31.03
CA TYR A 568 -42.68 25.04 31.39
C TYR A 568 -43.54 24.56 32.56
N VAL A 569 -44.18 25.49 33.25
CA VAL A 569 -45.08 25.23 34.37
C VAL A 569 -46.37 26.00 34.11
N ARG A 570 -47.49 25.28 34.08
CA ARG A 570 -48.82 25.84 33.94
C ARG A 570 -49.54 25.77 35.28
N VAL A 571 -50.08 26.89 35.75
CA VAL A 571 -50.79 27.01 37.03
C VAL A 571 -52.05 27.85 36.82
N ASP A 572 -53.19 27.39 37.32
CA ASP A 572 -54.46 28.13 37.16
C ASP A 572 -54.52 29.41 38.01
N ASP A 573 -53.74 29.48 39.09
CA ASP A 573 -53.61 30.66 39.96
C ASP A 573 -52.39 31.53 39.58
N PRO A 574 -52.61 32.73 39.00
CA PRO A 574 -51.52 33.64 38.63
C PRO A 574 -50.75 34.21 39.83
N VAL A 575 -51.34 34.23 41.04
CA VAL A 575 -50.66 34.73 42.26
C VAL A 575 -49.61 33.74 42.73
N LEU A 576 -49.91 32.45 42.68
CA LEU A 576 -48.96 31.37 42.96
C LEU A 576 -47.76 31.43 41.99
N LEU A 577 -48.04 31.71 40.71
CA LEU A 577 -47.05 31.79 39.66
C LEU A 577 -46.08 32.96 39.83
N ALA A 578 -46.58 34.15 40.21
CA ALA A 578 -45.74 35.29 40.55
C ALA A 578 -44.83 34.99 41.75
N GLY A 579 -45.35 34.31 42.78
CA GLY A 579 -44.58 33.90 43.94
C GLY A 579 -43.43 32.93 43.64
N LEU A 580 -43.54 32.11 42.59
CA LEU A 580 -42.49 31.18 42.17
C LEU A 580 -41.31 31.88 41.47
N VAL A 581 -41.57 32.94 40.72
CA VAL A 581 -40.53 33.73 40.03
C VAL A 581 -39.66 34.48 41.03
N ASP A 582 -40.28 35.05 42.06
CA ASP A 582 -39.60 35.85 43.09
C ASP A 582 -38.94 35.00 44.19
N ASP A 583 -39.02 33.67 44.09
CA ASP A 583 -38.53 32.77 45.13
C ASP A 583 -37.00 32.57 45.06
N PRO A 584 -36.23 33.04 46.07
CA PRO A 584 -34.76 33.04 46.01
C PRO A 584 -34.14 31.64 45.90
N LYS A 585 -34.80 30.56 46.35
CA LYS A 585 -34.25 29.20 46.17
C LYS A 585 -34.67 28.52 44.86
N LEU A 586 -35.53 29.14 44.04
CA LEU A 586 -35.82 28.70 42.66
C LEU A 586 -35.05 29.53 41.62
N ALA A 587 -34.31 30.56 42.05
CA ALA A 587 -33.53 31.44 41.19
C ALA A 587 -32.56 30.69 40.26
N SER A 588 -32.02 29.54 40.70
CA SER A 588 -31.11 28.71 39.90
C SER A 588 -31.78 28.00 38.72
N LEU A 589 -33.11 27.97 38.65
CA LEU A 589 -33.88 27.28 37.60
C LEU A 589 -34.16 28.16 36.38
N GLY A 590 -33.87 29.47 36.48
CA GLY A 590 -34.10 30.44 35.42
C GLY A 590 -35.58 30.56 35.02
N LEU A 591 -36.45 30.82 36.01
CA LEU A 591 -37.89 30.98 35.79
C LEU A 591 -38.22 32.34 35.18
N PHE A 592 -39.09 32.37 34.16
CA PHE A 592 -39.61 33.59 33.57
C PHE A 592 -41.04 33.42 33.06
N SER A 593 -41.82 34.50 33.04
CA SER A 593 -43.22 34.47 32.62
C SER A 593 -43.37 34.47 31.11
N LEU A 594 -44.16 33.51 30.59
CA LEU A 594 -44.62 33.46 29.20
C LEU A 594 -46.05 33.97 29.05
N ALA A 595 -46.89 33.71 30.06
CA ALA A 595 -48.27 34.15 30.14
C ALA A 595 -48.69 34.29 31.62
N PRO A 596 -49.86 34.89 31.93
CA PRO A 596 -50.33 35.04 33.32
C PRO A 596 -50.40 33.73 34.11
N THR A 597 -50.60 32.60 33.43
CA THR A 597 -50.73 31.25 34.00
C THR A 597 -49.63 30.28 33.53
N VAL A 598 -48.58 30.78 32.85
CA VAL A 598 -47.49 29.94 32.32
C VAL A 598 -46.11 30.54 32.61
N LEU A 599 -45.25 29.76 33.26
CA LEU A 599 -43.81 30.00 33.38
C LEU A 599 -43.04 29.11 32.41
N ALA A 600 -41.92 29.62 31.91
CA ALA A 600 -40.86 28.82 31.35
C ALA A 600 -39.67 28.76 32.31
N ALA A 601 -38.88 27.70 32.18
CA ALA A 601 -37.62 27.51 32.87
C ALA A 601 -36.51 27.14 31.88
N THR A 602 -35.30 27.61 32.14
CA THR A 602 -34.10 27.13 31.43
C THR A 602 -33.64 25.76 31.94
N ALA A 603 -34.11 25.34 33.11
CA ALA A 603 -33.84 24.02 33.68
C ALA A 603 -34.67 22.91 32.99
N PRO A 604 -34.10 21.70 32.78
CA PRO A 604 -34.85 20.54 32.28
C PRO A 604 -36.03 20.17 33.19
N ALA A 605 -37.08 19.61 32.59
CA ALA A 605 -38.33 19.30 33.28
C ALA A 605 -38.14 18.44 34.55
N ALA A 606 -37.20 17.49 34.54
CA ALA A 606 -36.91 16.65 35.71
C ALA A 606 -36.33 17.44 36.90
N GLN A 607 -35.48 18.44 36.64
CA GLN A 607 -34.91 19.29 37.68
C GLN A 607 -35.96 20.26 38.24
N LEU A 608 -36.77 20.86 37.36
CA LEU A 608 -37.87 21.73 37.75
C LEU A 608 -38.94 20.98 38.56
N LEU A 609 -39.30 19.78 38.15
CA LEU A 609 -40.22 18.89 38.86
C LEU A 609 -39.73 18.59 40.29
N THR A 610 -38.43 18.31 40.43
CA THR A 610 -37.81 18.02 41.73
C THR A 610 -37.84 19.26 42.63
N ALA A 611 -37.41 20.41 42.13
CA ALA A 611 -37.35 21.64 42.91
C ALA A 611 -38.73 22.16 43.33
N LEU A 612 -39.76 22.00 42.50
CA LEU A 612 -41.14 22.36 42.85
C LEU A 612 -41.72 21.42 43.92
N ARG A 613 -41.41 20.12 43.89
CA ARG A 613 -41.80 19.17 44.95
C ARG A 613 -41.18 19.51 46.30
N GLU A 614 -39.92 19.96 46.30
CA GLU A 614 -39.23 20.42 47.51
C GLU A 614 -39.88 21.68 48.13
N ARG A 615 -40.70 22.41 47.36
CA ARG A 615 -41.54 23.52 47.85
C ARG A 615 -42.91 23.10 48.34
N GLY A 616 -43.18 21.80 48.42
CA GLY A 616 -44.47 21.26 48.84
C GLY A 616 -45.55 21.38 47.77
N LEU A 617 -45.19 21.69 46.52
CA LEU A 617 -46.11 21.66 45.38
C LEU A 617 -46.18 20.23 44.81
N ALA A 618 -47.29 19.91 44.16
CA ALA A 618 -47.52 18.61 43.52
C ALA A 618 -47.58 18.72 41.99
N PRO A 619 -46.47 19.08 41.31
CA PRO A 619 -46.44 19.22 39.86
C PRO A 619 -46.59 17.88 39.15
N ALA A 620 -47.34 17.89 38.05
CA ALA A 620 -47.44 16.80 37.09
C ALA A 620 -46.73 17.20 35.79
N MET A 621 -46.09 16.24 35.14
CA MET A 621 -45.47 16.41 33.83
C MET A 621 -46.56 16.31 32.78
N GLU A 622 -46.67 17.27 31.85
CA GLU A 622 -47.66 17.26 30.76
C GLU A 622 -46.97 17.03 29.40
N ASP A 623 -47.63 16.32 28.49
CA ASP A 623 -47.26 16.23 27.07
C ASP A 623 -47.80 17.44 26.27
N PRO A 624 -47.47 17.57 24.97
CA PRO A 624 -47.97 18.68 24.15
C PRO A 624 -49.49 18.73 24.00
N ASP A 625 -50.21 17.62 24.23
CA ASP A 625 -51.66 17.54 24.20
C ASP A 625 -52.30 17.87 25.56
N GLY A 626 -51.47 18.19 26.58
CA GLY A 626 -51.90 18.49 27.94
C GLY A 626 -52.20 17.27 28.81
N ASN A 627 -51.86 16.06 28.36
CA ASN A 627 -52.02 14.84 29.15
C ASN A 627 -50.81 14.64 30.06
N VAL A 628 -51.03 14.06 31.25
CA VAL A 628 -49.95 13.82 32.19
C VAL A 628 -49.07 12.63 31.75
N VAL A 629 -47.76 12.84 31.57
CA VAL A 629 -46.78 11.85 31.07
C VAL A 629 -45.57 11.72 32.00
N TYR A 630 -44.95 10.54 32.08
CA TYR A 630 -43.73 10.30 32.87
C TYR A 630 -42.48 10.40 31.96
N ALA A 631 -41.55 11.32 32.24
CA ALA A 631 -40.44 11.66 31.33
C ALA A 631 -39.18 10.79 31.42
N ASP A 632 -38.60 10.51 30.25
CA ASP A 632 -37.21 10.09 30.01
C ASP A 632 -36.60 11.06 28.95
N LEU A 633 -35.36 11.55 29.11
CA LEU A 633 -34.82 12.77 28.46
C LEU A 633 -33.45 12.56 27.76
N ARG A 634 -33.27 12.92 26.47
CA ARG A 634 -31.99 13.30 25.77
C ARG A 634 -32.28 14.12 24.47
N ALA A 635 -31.41 14.94 23.85
CA ALA A 635 -29.93 14.95 23.73
C ALA A 635 -29.32 16.35 23.38
N ALA A 636 -27.98 16.47 23.46
CA ALA A 636 -27.12 17.60 23.06
C ALA A 636 -26.01 17.16 22.06
N TYR A 637 -25.35 18.12 21.39
CA TYR A 637 -24.32 17.98 20.33
C TYR A 637 -23.18 16.98 20.62
N VAL A 638 -22.68 16.29 19.58
CA VAL A 638 -21.65 15.21 19.68
C VAL A 638 -20.32 15.61 19.05
N ARG A 639 -19.25 15.57 19.85
CA ARG A 639 -17.84 15.55 19.41
C ARG A 639 -17.21 14.25 19.87
N LEU A 640 -16.46 13.59 19.00
CA LEU A 640 -15.81 12.32 19.34
C LEU A 640 -14.33 12.55 19.65
N PRO A 641 -13.80 12.02 20.78
CA PRO A 641 -12.38 11.98 20.99
C PRO A 641 -11.77 11.04 19.93
N THR A 642 -10.62 11.40 19.36
CA THR A 642 -9.88 10.44 18.55
C THR A 642 -9.53 9.22 19.38
N ARG A 643 -10.00 8.08 18.91
CA ARG A 643 -9.34 6.82 19.24
C ARG A 643 -8.06 6.78 18.42
N ARG A 644 -6.96 7.38 18.92
CA ARG A 644 -5.61 7.12 18.41
C ARG A 644 -5.48 5.61 18.22
N GLY A 645 -5.35 5.19 16.96
CA GLY A 645 -5.61 3.85 16.49
C GLY A 645 -4.74 2.79 17.12
N ARG A 646 -5.09 2.32 18.33
CA ARG A 646 -4.55 1.09 18.91
C ARG A 646 -5.01 -0.15 18.13
N ARG A 647 -6.05 -0.03 17.28
CA ARG A 647 -6.58 -1.12 16.43
C ARG A 647 -6.01 -1.16 15.00
N ALA A 648 -5.68 -0.01 14.39
CA ALA A 648 -5.00 -0.01 13.08
C ALA A 648 -3.59 -0.64 13.15
N GLY A 649 -2.93 -0.59 14.31
CA GLY A 649 -1.67 -1.27 14.57
C GLY A 649 -1.78 -2.75 14.96
N GLN A 650 -2.97 -3.33 15.13
CA GLN A 650 -3.13 -4.72 15.58
C GLN A 650 -3.26 -5.73 14.44
N HIS A 651 -3.70 -5.32 13.25
CA HIS A 651 -3.70 -6.19 12.06
C HIS A 651 -2.53 -5.96 11.10
N SER A 652 -1.75 -4.89 11.31
CA SER A 652 -0.42 -4.74 10.68
C SER A 652 0.69 -5.55 11.39
N ARG A 653 0.36 -6.34 12.42
CA ARG A 653 1.33 -7.10 13.24
C ARG A 653 1.76 -8.45 12.64
N SER A 654 1.58 -8.68 11.34
CA SER A 654 2.02 -9.94 10.71
C SER A 654 2.71 -9.82 9.35
N VAL A 655 3.24 -8.64 9.02
CA VAL A 655 4.33 -8.54 8.05
C VAL A 655 5.47 -7.81 8.76
N ASP A 656 6.57 -8.53 8.98
CA ASP A 656 7.76 -8.08 9.71
C ASP A 656 8.16 -6.65 9.34
N GLY A 657 8.11 -5.76 10.33
CA GLY A 657 8.35 -4.34 10.17
C GLY A 657 7.58 -3.55 11.21
N SER A 658 7.98 -3.67 12.48
CA SER A 658 7.65 -2.65 13.47
C SER A 658 7.92 -1.27 12.86
N PRO A 659 7.16 -0.21 13.20
CA PRO A 659 7.57 1.15 12.86
C PRO A 659 8.82 1.47 13.69
N GLU A 660 9.98 0.97 13.26
CA GLU A 660 11.25 1.54 13.64
C GLU A 660 11.16 3.00 13.19
N ARG A 661 11.35 3.95 14.11
CA ARG A 661 11.72 5.32 13.75
C ARG A 661 12.72 5.19 12.61
N ALA A 662 12.45 5.83 11.48
CA ALA A 662 13.29 5.72 10.30
C ALA A 662 14.72 6.12 10.68
N LEU A 663 15.57 5.12 10.99
CA LEU A 663 16.98 5.33 11.23
C LEU A 663 17.53 5.99 9.98
N SER A 664 18.31 7.05 10.18
CA SER A 664 19.00 7.68 9.06
C SER A 664 19.91 6.66 8.37
N ALA A 665 20.17 6.84 7.07
CA ALA A 665 21.07 5.97 6.31
C ALA A 665 22.42 5.70 7.04
N PRO A 666 23.10 6.70 7.64
CA PRO A 666 24.35 6.45 8.38
C PRO A 666 24.14 5.60 9.64
N GLU A 667 23.10 5.86 10.44
CA GLU A 667 22.82 5.07 11.65
C GLU A 667 22.49 3.61 11.33
N ARG A 668 21.75 3.36 10.24
CA ARG A 668 21.46 2.02 9.75
C ARG A 668 22.76 1.29 9.39
N THR A 669 23.65 1.96 8.66
CA THR A 669 24.92 1.37 8.23
C THR A 669 25.80 1.00 9.42
N GLU A 670 25.88 1.86 10.43
CA GLU A 670 26.66 1.59 11.65
C GLU A 670 26.10 0.41 12.44
N ARG A 671 24.77 0.32 12.56
CA ARG A 671 24.10 -0.84 13.19
C ARG A 671 24.43 -2.15 12.46
N LEU A 672 24.48 -2.12 11.13
CA LEU A 672 24.85 -3.28 10.31
C LEU A 672 26.33 -3.67 10.48
N ARG A 673 27.25 -2.71 10.55
CA ARG A 673 28.67 -2.98 10.87
C ARG A 673 28.82 -3.68 12.22
N GLY A 674 28.14 -3.19 13.26
CA GLY A 674 28.13 -3.82 14.58
C GLY A 674 27.47 -5.21 14.60
N LEU A 675 26.52 -5.48 13.71
CA LEU A 675 25.98 -6.83 13.53
C LEU A 675 27.02 -7.77 12.88
N VAL A 676 27.66 -7.36 11.79
CA VAL A 676 28.67 -8.15 11.07
C VAL A 676 29.86 -8.50 11.96
N ALA A 677 30.37 -7.53 12.73
CA ALA A 677 31.46 -7.76 13.68
C ALA A 677 31.12 -8.87 14.70
N ARG A 678 29.89 -8.87 15.24
CA ARG A 678 29.42 -9.94 16.15
C ARG A 678 29.32 -11.29 15.44
N LEU A 679 28.84 -11.34 14.20
CA LEU A 679 28.76 -12.59 13.43
C LEU A 679 30.14 -13.18 13.15
N ARG A 680 31.12 -12.33 12.84
CA ARG A 680 32.53 -12.72 12.66
C ARG A 680 33.11 -13.31 13.94
N GLU A 681 32.96 -12.60 15.06
CA GLU A 681 33.42 -13.06 16.37
C GLU A 681 32.84 -14.44 16.74
N GLN A 682 31.51 -14.61 16.60
CA GLN A 682 30.85 -15.89 16.87
C GLN A 682 31.33 -17.02 15.94
N SER A 683 31.64 -16.70 14.68
CA SER A 683 32.16 -17.68 13.72
C SER A 683 33.58 -18.12 14.09
N HIS A 684 34.45 -17.17 14.48
CA HIS A 684 35.79 -17.48 14.98
C HIS A 684 35.75 -18.33 16.26
N LEU A 685 34.87 -18.00 17.22
CA LEU A 685 34.68 -18.79 18.44
C LEU A 685 34.19 -20.21 18.14
N THR A 686 33.26 -20.36 17.19
CA THR A 686 32.76 -21.67 16.77
C THR A 686 33.86 -22.50 16.09
N GLN A 687 34.69 -21.87 15.25
CA GLN A 687 35.80 -22.53 14.57
C GLN A 687 36.93 -22.90 15.53
N ALA A 688 37.24 -22.05 16.52
CA ALA A 688 38.20 -22.33 17.58
C ALA A 688 37.76 -23.51 18.47
N ARG A 689 36.46 -23.59 18.82
CA ARG A 689 35.91 -24.75 19.55
C ARG A 689 36.01 -26.04 18.74
N ARG A 690 35.88 -25.96 17.41
CA ARG A 690 36.03 -27.12 16.50
C ARG A 690 37.48 -27.60 16.41
N THR A 691 38.45 -26.69 16.29
CA THR A 691 39.88 -27.05 16.19
C THR A 691 40.47 -27.54 17.52
N GLN A 692 39.88 -27.17 18.65
CA GLN A 692 40.34 -27.59 19.99
C GLN A 692 39.74 -28.92 20.48
N GLY A 693 38.88 -29.61 19.70
CA GLY A 693 38.38 -30.94 20.06
C GLY A 693 37.69 -31.04 21.44
N ALA A 694 37.11 -29.95 21.93
CA ALA A 694 36.46 -29.95 23.25
C ALA A 694 35.13 -30.72 23.19
N PRO A 695 34.91 -31.73 24.05
CA PRO A 695 33.65 -32.47 24.06
C PRO A 695 32.53 -31.54 24.49
N SER A 696 31.50 -31.43 23.65
CA SER A 696 30.24 -30.78 24.03
C SER A 696 29.62 -31.59 25.16
N LEU A 697 29.45 -30.99 26.34
CA LEU A 697 28.70 -31.53 27.47
C LEU A 697 27.19 -31.51 27.13
N ALA A 698 26.80 -32.36 26.19
CA ALA A 698 25.43 -32.83 25.95
C ALA A 698 25.45 -33.99 24.93
N ALA A 699 26.25 -35.03 25.18
CA ALA A 699 26.18 -36.28 24.43
C ALA A 699 25.21 -37.25 25.11
N ILE A 700 24.07 -37.53 24.48
CA ILE A 700 23.41 -38.84 24.62
C ILE A 700 24.30 -39.82 23.85
N PRO A 701 24.67 -40.98 24.41
CA PRO A 701 25.62 -41.88 23.76
C PRO A 701 24.94 -42.58 22.57
N ALA A 702 25.47 -42.37 21.37
CA ALA A 702 25.21 -43.22 20.21
C ALA A 702 26.54 -43.76 19.67
N ALA A 703 26.54 -45.05 19.36
CA ALA A 703 27.70 -45.89 19.12
C ALA A 703 28.55 -45.47 17.91
N SER A 704 29.86 -45.59 18.12
CA SER A 704 30.97 -45.84 17.19
C SER A 704 30.72 -45.67 15.67
N GLY A 705 31.34 -44.64 15.10
CA GLY A 705 31.61 -44.50 13.67
C GLY A 705 32.58 -43.33 13.44
N THR A 706 33.83 -43.64 13.13
CA THR A 706 34.91 -42.71 12.79
C THR A 706 34.63 -41.95 11.49
N GLY A 707 34.75 -40.61 11.54
CA GLY A 707 34.75 -39.73 10.38
C GLY A 707 34.32 -38.32 10.78
N GLY A 708 35.28 -37.42 11.03
CA GLY A 708 35.01 -36.03 11.41
C GLY A 708 34.66 -35.19 10.18
N GLY A 709 33.38 -35.15 9.81
CA GLY A 709 32.82 -34.18 8.86
C GLY A 709 32.06 -33.05 9.56
N PRO A 710 31.78 -31.94 8.87
CA PRO A 710 31.04 -30.80 9.43
C PRO A 710 29.54 -31.15 9.56
N GLY A 711 29.11 -31.62 10.73
CA GLY A 711 27.70 -31.83 11.07
C GLY A 711 27.08 -30.64 11.82
N THR A 712 25.77 -30.43 11.69
CA THR A 712 25.01 -29.44 12.49
C THR A 712 23.69 -30.00 13.02
N SER A 713 23.36 -29.63 14.27
CA SER A 713 22.07 -29.86 14.90
C SER A 713 21.17 -28.61 14.93
N ASP A 714 21.66 -27.46 14.43
CA ASP A 714 20.83 -26.26 14.25
C ASP A 714 19.87 -26.51 13.07
N PRO A 715 18.54 -26.52 13.28
CA PRO A 715 17.58 -26.85 12.23
C PRO A 715 17.67 -25.94 11.01
N LEU A 716 18.00 -24.66 11.20
CA LEU A 716 18.10 -23.70 10.13
C LEU A 716 19.32 -23.96 9.26
N VAL A 717 20.47 -24.20 9.90
CA VAL A 717 21.73 -24.52 9.20
C VAL A 717 21.62 -25.90 8.53
N ALA A 718 21.02 -26.89 9.18
CA ALA A 718 20.77 -28.22 8.59
C ALA A 718 19.94 -28.13 7.30
N LEU A 719 18.89 -27.31 7.31
CA LEU A 719 18.09 -27.04 6.11
C LEU A 719 18.89 -26.33 5.01
N GLY A 720 19.75 -25.37 5.37
CA GLY A 720 20.65 -24.71 4.42
C GLY A 720 21.58 -25.72 3.72
N LEU A 721 22.22 -26.59 4.50
CA LEU A 721 23.10 -27.65 3.99
C LEU A 721 22.35 -28.65 3.10
N LEU A 722 21.11 -29.01 3.45
CA LEU A 722 20.30 -29.90 2.62
C LEU A 722 19.92 -29.27 1.26
N ARG A 723 19.64 -27.96 1.22
CA ARG A 723 19.36 -27.26 -0.04
C ARG A 723 20.60 -27.20 -0.92
N GLU A 724 21.74 -26.92 -0.31
CA GLU A 724 23.03 -26.87 -0.99
C GLU A 724 23.42 -28.24 -1.54
N ALA A 725 23.29 -29.31 -0.73
CA ALA A 725 23.53 -30.67 -1.18
C ALA A 725 22.55 -31.11 -2.29
N ALA A 726 21.29 -30.67 -2.24
CA ALA A 726 20.33 -30.90 -3.32
C ALA A 726 20.76 -30.19 -4.62
N ALA A 727 21.20 -28.93 -4.52
CA ALA A 727 21.67 -28.15 -5.67
C ALA A 727 22.95 -28.72 -6.32
N ASP A 728 23.81 -29.35 -5.52
CA ASP A 728 25.06 -29.96 -6.02
C ASP A 728 24.91 -31.45 -6.35
N GLY A 729 23.74 -32.05 -6.11
CA GLY A 729 23.54 -33.50 -6.22
C GLY A 729 24.41 -34.34 -5.27
N ARG A 730 24.91 -33.73 -4.18
CA ARG A 730 25.83 -34.36 -3.21
C ARG A 730 25.09 -35.26 -2.21
N GLU A 731 25.81 -36.24 -1.70
CA GLU A 731 25.31 -37.13 -0.65
C GLU A 731 25.59 -36.57 0.74
N VAL A 732 24.63 -36.76 1.65
CA VAL A 732 24.73 -36.34 3.05
C VAL A 732 24.33 -37.47 3.98
N TRP A 733 24.90 -37.45 5.18
CA TRP A 733 24.39 -38.19 6.32
C TRP A 733 23.23 -37.41 6.94
N LEU A 734 22.07 -38.05 7.01
CA LEU A 734 20.84 -37.50 7.57
C LEU A 734 20.46 -38.27 8.83
N ASP A 735 20.45 -37.58 9.97
CA ASP A 735 19.93 -38.10 11.24
C ASP A 735 18.45 -37.75 11.36
N MET A 736 17.60 -38.78 11.46
CA MET A 736 16.14 -38.62 11.48
C MET A 736 15.52 -39.19 12.76
N VAL A 737 14.59 -38.46 13.36
CA VAL A 737 13.78 -38.95 14.48
C VAL A 737 12.68 -39.87 13.94
N GLY A 738 12.69 -41.13 14.38
CA GLY A 738 11.68 -42.14 14.10
C GLY A 738 10.36 -41.90 14.83
N PRO A 739 9.27 -42.60 14.46
CA PRO A 739 7.97 -42.48 15.15
C PRO A 739 8.02 -42.84 16.64
N ALA A 740 8.99 -43.68 17.05
CA ALA A 740 9.23 -44.08 18.44
C ALA A 740 10.26 -43.19 19.17
N GLY A 741 10.64 -42.03 18.60
CA GLY A 741 11.58 -41.08 19.20
C GLY A 741 13.07 -41.41 19.06
N GLY A 742 13.42 -42.59 18.55
CA GLY A 742 14.83 -42.97 18.28
C GLY A 742 15.41 -42.29 17.04
N ILE A 743 16.70 -41.93 17.06
CA ILE A 743 17.42 -41.33 15.93
C ILE A 743 17.92 -42.43 15.00
N THR A 744 17.66 -42.29 13.70
CA THR A 744 18.15 -43.19 12.63
C THR A 744 19.00 -42.39 11.65
N ARG A 745 20.27 -42.78 11.50
CA ARG A 745 21.19 -42.19 10.53
C ARG A 745 21.08 -42.88 9.18
N ARG A 746 20.97 -42.12 8.08
CA ARG A 746 20.96 -42.66 6.71
C ARG A 746 21.82 -41.82 5.77
N ARG A 747 22.45 -42.49 4.79
CA ARG A 747 23.13 -41.83 3.67
C ARG A 747 22.11 -41.56 2.58
N VAL A 748 21.88 -40.29 2.27
CA VAL A 748 20.84 -39.87 1.34
C VAL A 748 21.40 -38.85 0.34
N ARG A 749 20.87 -38.86 -0.88
CA ARG A 749 21.07 -37.79 -1.85
C ARG A 749 19.81 -36.91 -1.87
N PRO A 750 19.85 -35.70 -1.28
CA PRO A 750 18.72 -34.78 -1.31
C PRO A 750 18.34 -34.44 -2.76
N LEU A 751 17.04 -34.45 -3.06
CA LEU A 751 16.53 -34.05 -4.37
C LEU A 751 15.93 -32.65 -4.29
N ARG A 752 15.05 -32.42 -3.31
CA ARG A 752 14.33 -31.14 -3.16
C ARG A 752 13.74 -31.00 -1.76
N ILE A 753 13.54 -29.75 -1.30
CA ILE A 753 12.87 -29.46 -0.03
C ILE A 753 11.67 -28.54 -0.29
N ASP A 754 10.46 -29.08 -0.18
CA ASP A 754 9.22 -28.31 -0.41
C ASP A 754 8.22 -28.51 0.73
N ALA A 755 7.48 -27.44 1.06
CA ALA A 755 6.40 -27.43 2.05
C ALA A 755 6.73 -28.13 3.39
N GLY A 756 7.98 -28.01 3.87
CA GLY A 756 8.42 -28.66 5.11
C GLY A 756 8.67 -30.17 4.98
N ARG A 757 8.90 -30.68 3.77
CA ARG A 757 9.28 -32.07 3.48
C ARG A 757 10.53 -32.11 2.61
N LEU A 758 11.48 -32.97 2.98
CA LEU A 758 12.66 -33.34 2.20
C LEU A 758 12.32 -34.56 1.35
N ARG A 759 12.50 -34.48 0.03
CA ARG A 759 12.59 -35.64 -0.86
C ARG A 759 14.05 -35.96 -1.09
N ALA A 760 14.43 -37.22 -0.89
CA ALA A 760 15.80 -37.68 -1.08
C ALA A 760 15.82 -39.13 -1.59
N VAL A 761 16.89 -39.52 -2.27
CA VAL A 761 17.14 -40.93 -2.61
C VAL A 761 17.96 -41.56 -1.49
N ASP A 762 17.44 -42.63 -0.89
CA ASP A 762 18.19 -43.45 0.07
C ASP A 762 19.20 -44.30 -0.73
N VAL A 763 20.50 -43.98 -0.59
CA VAL A 763 21.57 -44.58 -1.41
C VAL A 763 21.68 -46.08 -1.15
N ALA A 764 21.38 -46.54 0.06
CA ALA A 764 21.45 -47.96 0.41
C ALA A 764 20.28 -48.78 -0.17
N ARG A 765 19.16 -48.15 -0.51
CA ARG A 765 17.94 -48.81 -1.00
C ARG A 765 17.57 -48.46 -2.43
N GLU A 766 18.30 -47.54 -3.05
CA GLU A 766 17.99 -46.95 -4.36
C GLU A 766 16.53 -46.50 -4.50
N SER A 767 15.92 -46.07 -3.39
CA SER A 767 14.50 -45.73 -3.30
C SER A 767 14.31 -44.29 -2.83
N GLU A 768 13.34 -43.58 -3.41
CA GLU A 768 12.95 -42.27 -2.92
C GLU A 768 12.27 -42.35 -1.55
N ILE A 769 12.72 -41.50 -0.63
CA ILE A 769 12.13 -41.31 0.69
C ILE A 769 11.67 -39.86 0.85
N THR A 770 10.55 -39.68 1.57
CA THR A 770 10.05 -38.36 1.97
C THR A 770 10.11 -38.23 3.48
N VAL A 771 10.80 -37.20 3.96
CA VAL A 771 11.05 -36.96 5.39
C VAL A 771 10.48 -35.60 5.76
N ALA A 772 9.66 -35.53 6.81
CA ALA A 772 9.20 -34.24 7.30
C ALA A 772 10.37 -33.48 7.96
N VAL A 773 10.53 -32.20 7.66
CA VAL A 773 11.67 -31.38 8.11
C VAL A 773 11.80 -31.35 9.64
N HIS A 774 10.69 -31.32 10.38
CA HIS A 774 10.71 -31.37 11.85
C HIS A 774 11.25 -32.69 12.43
N ARG A 775 11.43 -33.72 11.58
CA ARG A 775 12.04 -35.01 11.98
C ARG A 775 13.54 -35.05 11.69
N VAL A 776 14.12 -34.02 11.08
CA VAL A 776 15.57 -33.94 10.85
C VAL A 776 16.24 -33.48 12.14
N ALA A 777 17.06 -34.36 12.73
CA ALA A 777 17.80 -34.10 13.96
C ALA A 777 19.21 -33.54 13.69
N GLY A 778 19.81 -33.91 12.55
CA GLY A 778 21.15 -33.48 12.17
C GLY A 778 21.47 -33.81 10.72
N VAL A 779 22.38 -33.02 10.14
CA VAL A 779 22.88 -33.22 8.77
C VAL A 779 24.39 -33.05 8.78
N GLU A 780 25.09 -33.95 8.12
CA GLU A 780 26.54 -33.94 7.97
C GLU A 780 26.92 -34.30 6.53
N HIS A 781 27.92 -33.61 5.97
CA HIS A 781 28.45 -33.97 4.65
C HIS A 781 29.12 -35.34 4.67
N VAL A 782 28.92 -36.13 3.61
CA VAL A 782 29.75 -37.33 3.39
C VAL A 782 31.15 -36.87 3.00
N ALA A 783 32.17 -37.31 3.72
CA ALA A 783 33.56 -37.04 3.32
C ALA A 783 33.84 -37.73 1.98
N GLU A 784 34.31 -36.96 0.99
CA GLU A 784 34.88 -37.52 -0.24
C GLU A 784 36.11 -38.35 0.17
N SER A 785 36.02 -39.68 0.00
CA SER A 785 37.21 -40.53 0.01
C SER A 785 37.74 -40.52 -1.41
N ASP A 786 39.00 -40.12 -1.58
CA ASP A 786 39.75 -40.11 -2.85
C ASP A 786 39.58 -41.39 -3.69
#